data_AF-A0A380ZK58-F1
#
_entry.id   AF-A0A380ZK58-F1
#
_cell.length_a   1.000
_cell.length_b   1.000
_cell.length_c   1.000
_cell.angle_alpha   90.00
_cell.angle_beta   90.00
_cell.angle_gamma   90.00
#
_symmetry.space_group_name_H-M   'P 1'
#
loop_
_entity.id
_entity.type
_entity.pdbx_description
1 polymer ?
#
loop_
_entity_poly.entity_id
_entity_poly.type
_entity_poly.pdbx_seq_one_letter_code
_entity_poly.pdbx_strand_id
1 'polypeptide(L)'
;MSKKFLLSCTAVAAIVLFGAHTNAQAESLEVSGGEPKEVSNKTYDILHAKDGGKIIGKHLTVIENENTSNNTDIYSVTAEGPNSLIELLDTTIKGINSEISRSLKAKDGGSIKMTGGSISSVSINFENSKSNQNKLEDVTINSQIYTIESNLILKKVTSKSYYCVRGDHNSQITISGGIFDSEAEAIYSTSGSNITLNDNVTVTSDTFGLWARYDNATITMTGGTVKGGKIALSADSRGYIDVTDITLTTDNKGTGAESSYGTINLQNATIKEAVIGLEANYDGVIQMTGGSITVSETGASFENSKSDKNKLENVVITSSSNDSPMSIGVSADKESTVALKNITVKNAEKALFANDNSQMTVTGGSFGGEVQAKQGSTITLNDNVTVTSENNGLHAYGEKAKITMAGGTVKGQKSALLTENAGYIDVTDITLTTDDKGTGAKSIGQNSMIDLHDNTTIKEAVIGLEAKNNGVIQMTGGSITVSGTGASFENNKNDKNKLENVVIASSSNDSPMSVGVSADKESTVALKNITVKNAEKALFANDNSQMTVTGGSFGGEVQAKQGSTITLNDNVIVASENDGLHANGEKAKITMTGGNVNAKETAFVVKDGGQIDIKDIASAKAERNGIRFDDSQNDKTSEINLTNTKLLVENGTGIVSTGSSNGKLNLKDSEIHADTLFTKIISDKKSDSFFTLTAENSLLQGEARNNANGKTTFDLKNNTKWLITTSTKEKDEEGNPLSITQRSRSDVSILNLNDSTIVFDTPTEDHYHTLHIGSGKPDTQAVYNASGDAKISFNVGSVESSDITDQENDRLLIQGDVSGTTIVSVMSDFKDSSNITEAFRPSSNTSGVSLIQVSGKADENSFKLANGYIQETGSPYRYRLTAYGPTSSYGAANETQNLLGENETFWDFRLQKLVLPQVASYLALPNALFYAGFIDMAKQSASLANARATTMGIQDNDKIKGFFLSSYGSIATLSSQQYAYNTNIRYAATQAGFTASAQDGQNTTIYWGLTGTYAQLSLSPKDIEDSEKSTLNKWSVTAYSGIEHNSGFYMDTLFSYGSWKGNISTAIAKNTAKIDDTKMLIASTTIGQKFTMGTKGLTFEPQAQLMYQRLIFNTILDADNLKIDIGEPSQGLARIGGRLTKTVSAKSNRSMSFYGKVDLIKTFGDEDTIQVGDTFSLDPTGTSLEGGVGINAKLSQNFSIHADVSYRQKLQKAGISGADFSAGIRYQF
;
A
#
# COMPACT_ATOMS: atom_id res chain seq x y z
N MET A 1 82.44 16.69 -31.69
CA MET A 1 83.58 16.32 -32.56
C MET A 1 83.16 16.57 -34.01
N SER A 2 83.97 17.34 -34.76
CA SER A 2 83.95 17.53 -36.23
C SER A 2 82.75 18.29 -36.85
N LYS A 3 82.89 19.16 -37.85
CA LYS A 3 84.01 19.94 -38.42
C LYS A 3 83.33 20.78 -39.52
N LYS A 4 83.33 22.11 -39.40
CA LYS A 4 83.64 23.01 -40.52
C LYS A 4 84.12 24.34 -39.94
N PHE A 5 85.36 24.63 -40.29
CA PHE A 5 86.29 25.63 -39.82
C PHE A 5 86.77 26.36 -41.09
N LEU A 6 87.21 27.62 -40.96
CA LEU A 6 87.89 28.49 -41.95
C LEU A 6 87.07 29.24 -43.02
N LEU A 7 86.85 30.53 -42.77
CA LEU A 7 87.31 31.69 -43.59
C LEU A 7 87.22 32.94 -42.67
N SER A 8 88.31 33.38 -42.04
CA SER A 8 89.31 34.36 -42.52
C SER A 8 88.88 35.83 -42.39
N CYS A 9 89.59 36.54 -41.51
CA CYS A 9 89.69 37.98 -41.37
C CYS A 9 89.91 38.73 -42.70
N THR A 10 89.32 39.92 -42.88
CA THR A 10 90.03 41.19 -43.19
C THR A 10 89.05 42.37 -43.40
N ALA A 11 89.56 43.56 -43.06
CA ALA A 11 89.13 44.93 -43.35
C ALA A 11 88.14 45.63 -42.37
N VAL A 12 88.43 46.80 -41.81
CA VAL A 12 89.62 47.67 -41.73
C VAL A 12 89.36 48.63 -40.56
N ALA A 13 90.36 48.86 -39.71
CA ALA A 13 90.46 50.07 -38.90
C ALA A 13 90.90 51.24 -39.79
N ALA A 14 90.11 52.31 -39.90
CA ALA A 14 90.62 53.62 -40.30
C ALA A 14 89.60 54.74 -39.99
N ILE A 15 90.13 55.86 -39.49
CA ILE A 15 89.56 57.21 -39.38
C ILE A 15 88.73 57.52 -38.11
N VAL A 16 89.41 57.49 -36.96
CA VAL A 16 89.50 58.69 -36.11
C VAL A 16 90.80 59.40 -36.53
N LEU A 17 90.73 60.73 -36.72
CA LEU A 17 91.79 61.65 -37.16
C LEU A 17 92.18 61.59 -38.65
N PHE A 18 91.45 62.34 -39.48
CA PHE A 18 91.97 63.47 -40.29
C PHE A 18 90.79 64.11 -41.03
N GLY A 19 90.51 65.37 -40.70
CA GLY A 19 89.40 66.13 -41.29
C GLY A 19 89.00 67.38 -40.53
N ALA A 20 89.92 68.04 -39.84
CA ALA A 20 89.80 69.49 -39.69
C ALA A 20 89.98 70.08 -41.09
N HIS A 21 88.91 70.18 -41.87
CA HIS A 21 88.84 71.09 -43.00
C HIS A 21 87.43 71.65 -43.16
N THR A 22 87.42 72.96 -42.94
CA THR A 22 86.48 73.96 -43.41
C THR A 22 85.07 73.88 -42.84
N ASN A 23 84.80 74.81 -41.92
CA ASN A 23 83.70 75.77 -42.06
C ASN A 23 83.39 76.02 -43.56
N ALA A 24 82.61 75.14 -44.18
CA ALA A 24 81.68 75.60 -45.19
C ALA A 24 80.59 76.28 -44.36
N GLN A 25 80.51 77.61 -44.39
CA GLN A 25 79.35 78.30 -43.84
C GLN A 25 78.11 77.57 -44.37
N ALA A 26 77.35 76.96 -43.48
CA ALA A 26 76.06 76.39 -43.83
C ALA A 26 75.25 77.52 -44.48
N GLU A 27 74.77 77.28 -45.69
CA GLU A 27 74.08 78.30 -46.48
C GLU A 27 72.62 78.39 -46.01
N SER A 28 72.06 79.59 -45.93
CA SER A 28 70.60 79.78 -45.78
C SER A 28 69.99 79.99 -47.16
N LEU A 29 69.01 79.17 -47.53
CA LEU A 29 68.29 79.26 -48.80
C LEU A 29 66.83 79.61 -48.55
N GLU A 30 66.44 80.83 -48.91
CA GLU A 30 65.05 81.26 -48.96
C GLU A 30 64.60 81.42 -50.43
N VAL A 31 63.45 80.86 -50.80
CA VAL A 31 62.88 80.90 -52.15
C VAL A 31 61.44 81.39 -52.08
N SER A 32 61.11 82.45 -52.83
CA SER A 32 59.76 83.00 -52.98
C SER A 32 59.38 83.19 -54.45
N GLY A 33 58.26 82.59 -54.89
CA GLY A 33 57.79 82.61 -56.27
C GLY A 33 58.75 82.03 -57.34
N GLY A 34 58.23 81.70 -58.54
CA GLY A 34 59.04 81.28 -59.70
C GLY A 34 59.20 79.77 -59.93
N GLU A 35 60.12 79.40 -60.84
CA GLU A 35 60.45 78.01 -61.18
C GLU A 35 61.15 77.28 -60.01
N PRO A 36 61.00 75.95 -59.86
CA PRO A 36 61.61 75.19 -58.77
C PRO A 36 63.12 75.35 -58.69
N LYS A 37 63.64 75.58 -57.48
CA LYS A 37 65.07 75.67 -57.20
C LYS A 37 65.63 74.30 -56.83
N GLU A 38 66.35 73.67 -57.75
CA GLU A 38 67.08 72.42 -57.48
C GLU A 38 68.44 72.70 -56.80
N VAL A 39 68.74 71.99 -55.71
CA VAL A 39 70.02 72.03 -54.98
C VAL A 39 70.44 70.61 -54.58
N SER A 40 71.74 70.31 -54.60
CA SER A 40 72.24 68.95 -54.31
C SER A 40 73.62 68.91 -53.65
N ASN A 41 73.90 67.89 -52.83
CA ASN A 41 75.19 67.61 -52.20
C ASN A 41 75.79 68.78 -51.39
N LYS A 42 74.94 69.55 -50.70
CA LYS A 42 75.32 70.76 -49.96
C LYS A 42 74.87 70.71 -48.50
N THR A 43 75.53 71.54 -47.68
CA THR A 43 75.15 71.77 -46.28
C THR A 43 74.40 73.10 -46.13
N TYR A 44 73.19 73.06 -45.56
CA TYR A 44 72.34 74.24 -45.31
C TYR A 44 72.07 74.39 -43.81
N ASP A 45 71.87 75.63 -43.33
CA ASP A 45 71.34 75.88 -41.99
C ASP A 45 69.84 76.19 -41.99
N ILE A 46 69.36 76.83 -43.05
CA ILE A 46 67.95 77.13 -43.28
C ILE A 46 67.58 76.80 -44.73
N LEU A 47 66.51 76.04 -44.92
CA LEU A 47 65.77 75.87 -46.17
C LEU A 47 64.37 76.44 -45.98
N HIS A 48 64.04 77.56 -46.63
CA HIS A 48 62.76 78.24 -46.47
C HIS A 48 62.08 78.46 -47.84
N ALA A 49 60.96 77.79 -48.09
CA ALA A 49 60.11 78.04 -49.25
C ALA A 49 58.89 78.83 -48.80
N LYS A 50 58.70 80.04 -49.31
CA LYS A 50 57.57 80.90 -48.95
C LYS A 50 56.86 81.51 -50.16
N ASP A 51 55.64 82.02 -49.99
CA ASP A 51 54.90 82.75 -51.02
C ASP A 51 54.85 82.02 -52.40
N GLY A 52 54.65 80.70 -52.39
CA GLY A 52 54.60 79.86 -53.61
C GLY A 52 55.95 79.37 -54.13
N GLY A 53 57.04 79.58 -53.37
CA GLY A 53 58.38 79.09 -53.71
C GLY A 53 58.50 77.57 -53.67
N LYS A 54 59.39 77.00 -54.51
CA LYS A 54 59.61 75.54 -54.57
C LYS A 54 61.09 75.21 -54.50
N ILE A 55 61.47 74.30 -53.59
CA ILE A 55 62.84 73.81 -53.42
C ILE A 55 62.85 72.30 -53.67
N ILE A 56 63.80 71.81 -54.46
CA ILE A 56 64.05 70.38 -54.67
C ILE A 56 65.49 70.08 -54.24
N GLY A 57 65.66 69.43 -53.09
CA GLY A 57 66.94 69.08 -52.48
C GLY A 57 67.32 67.61 -52.69
N LYS A 58 68.54 67.32 -53.15
CA LYS A 58 69.06 65.94 -53.32
C LYS A 58 70.36 65.74 -52.53
N HIS A 59 70.42 64.74 -51.65
CA HIS A 59 71.60 64.43 -50.83
C HIS A 59 72.10 65.62 -49.99
N LEU A 60 71.18 66.34 -49.35
CA LEU A 60 71.53 67.51 -48.52
C LEU A 60 71.91 67.09 -47.10
N THR A 61 72.72 67.92 -46.44
CA THR A 61 72.87 67.89 -44.98
C THR A 61 72.35 69.20 -44.42
N VAL A 62 71.31 69.18 -43.59
CA VAL A 62 70.81 70.38 -42.91
C VAL A 62 71.26 70.33 -41.46
N ILE A 63 72.05 71.32 -41.04
CA ILE A 63 72.57 71.42 -39.67
C ILE A 63 72.14 72.79 -39.12
N GLU A 64 71.44 72.79 -38.01
CA GLU A 64 71.00 74.01 -37.33
C GLU A 64 72.17 74.97 -37.02
N ASN A 65 71.94 76.29 -36.94
CA ASN A 65 73.00 77.28 -36.68
C ASN A 65 73.13 77.58 -35.16
N GLU A 66 74.35 77.61 -34.61
CA GLU A 66 74.59 77.89 -33.17
C GLU A 66 74.05 79.27 -32.73
N ASN A 67 73.98 80.26 -33.63
CA ASN A 67 73.54 81.63 -33.32
C ASN A 67 72.01 81.82 -33.22
N THR A 68 71.21 80.83 -33.63
CA THR A 68 69.73 80.87 -33.56
C THR A 68 69.16 80.05 -32.40
N SER A 69 70.03 79.41 -31.61
CA SER A 69 69.71 78.44 -30.54
C SER A 69 68.84 78.95 -29.38
N ASN A 70 68.58 80.25 -29.29
CA ASN A 70 67.72 80.86 -28.25
C ASN A 70 66.30 81.22 -28.74
N ASN A 71 65.97 81.02 -30.02
CA ASN A 71 64.64 81.36 -30.56
C ASN A 71 63.84 80.08 -30.83
N THR A 72 62.79 79.86 -30.05
CA THR A 72 61.95 78.65 -30.10
C THR A 72 61.09 78.53 -31.36
N ASP A 73 61.03 79.55 -32.23
CA ASP A 73 60.15 79.55 -33.41
C ASP A 73 60.85 79.31 -34.76
N ILE A 74 62.16 79.03 -34.75
CA ILE A 74 62.93 78.82 -35.99
C ILE A 74 63.04 77.31 -36.30
N TYR A 75 62.69 76.93 -37.54
CA TYR A 75 62.83 75.57 -38.06
C TYR A 75 63.84 75.55 -39.21
N SER A 76 64.74 74.56 -39.21
CA SER A 76 65.81 74.46 -40.23
C SER A 76 65.26 74.18 -41.64
N VAL A 77 64.08 73.59 -41.76
CA VAL A 77 63.36 73.39 -43.03
C VAL A 77 61.93 73.88 -42.86
N THR A 78 61.56 74.96 -43.57
CA THR A 78 60.23 75.58 -43.47
C THR A 78 59.59 75.73 -44.85
N ALA A 79 58.37 75.23 -45.02
CA ALA A 79 57.50 75.56 -46.15
C ALA A 79 56.30 76.36 -45.62
N GLU A 80 56.17 77.61 -46.04
CA GLU A 80 55.17 78.55 -45.54
C GLU A 80 54.32 79.14 -46.68
N GLY A 81 53.00 79.16 -46.52
CA GLY A 81 52.11 79.80 -47.48
C GLY A 81 51.61 78.89 -48.62
N PRO A 82 50.51 79.25 -49.30
CA PRO A 82 49.91 78.43 -50.35
C PRO A 82 50.88 78.17 -51.51
N ASN A 83 50.86 76.95 -52.05
CA ASN A 83 51.70 76.48 -53.16
C ASN A 83 53.21 76.42 -52.88
N SER A 84 53.66 76.74 -51.67
CA SER A 84 55.07 76.56 -51.27
C SER A 84 55.37 75.07 -51.09
N LEU A 85 56.47 74.57 -51.67
CA LEU A 85 56.84 73.15 -51.64
C LEU A 85 58.33 72.97 -51.38
N ILE A 86 58.68 72.09 -50.45
CA ILE A 86 60.04 71.55 -50.33
C ILE A 86 60.00 70.04 -50.59
N GLU A 87 60.74 69.57 -51.59
CA GLU A 87 60.96 68.15 -51.85
C GLU A 87 62.41 67.77 -51.54
N LEU A 88 62.64 66.84 -50.62
CA LEU A 88 63.95 66.38 -50.18
C LEU A 88 64.15 64.90 -50.54
N LEU A 89 65.30 64.58 -51.12
CA LEU A 89 65.69 63.23 -51.53
C LEU A 89 67.00 62.86 -50.83
N ASP A 90 67.01 61.79 -50.03
CA ASP A 90 68.18 61.29 -49.28
C ASP A 90 68.88 62.37 -48.43
N THR A 91 68.09 63.20 -47.74
CA THR A 91 68.61 64.32 -46.94
C THR A 91 68.81 63.94 -45.47
N THR A 92 69.88 64.43 -44.86
CA THR A 92 70.14 64.28 -43.42
C THR A 92 69.89 65.60 -42.71
N ILE A 93 68.94 65.67 -41.78
CA ILE A 93 68.65 66.85 -40.94
C ILE A 93 69.11 66.55 -39.50
N LYS A 94 70.03 67.35 -38.97
CA LYS A 94 70.59 67.21 -37.61
C LYS A 94 70.45 68.51 -36.83
N GLY A 95 69.81 68.47 -35.67
CA GLY A 95 69.92 69.53 -34.66
C GLY A 95 71.29 69.51 -33.97
N ILE A 96 71.81 70.68 -33.57
CA ILE A 96 73.09 70.78 -32.84
C ILE A 96 72.91 70.37 -31.37
N ASN A 97 71.74 70.69 -30.80
CA ASN A 97 71.41 70.37 -29.42
C ASN A 97 70.06 69.64 -29.40
N SER A 98 70.06 68.39 -28.93
CA SER A 98 68.90 67.50 -28.97
C SER A 98 67.73 67.96 -28.08
N GLU A 99 67.93 69.00 -27.26
CA GLU A 99 66.94 69.48 -26.29
C GLU A 99 66.06 70.65 -26.78
N ILE A 100 66.45 71.39 -27.84
CA ILE A 100 65.73 72.63 -28.26
C ILE A 100 65.46 72.69 -29.79
N SER A 101 66.14 71.86 -30.58
CA SER A 101 66.14 71.93 -32.04
C SER A 101 64.81 71.53 -32.71
N ARG A 102 64.20 72.40 -33.52
CA ARG A 102 63.01 72.08 -34.34
C ARG A 102 63.42 71.91 -35.81
N SER A 103 63.16 70.75 -36.42
CA SER A 103 63.78 70.40 -37.71
C SER A 103 63.00 70.87 -38.92
N LEU A 104 61.69 70.58 -38.96
CA LEU A 104 60.88 70.68 -40.16
C LEU A 104 59.50 71.26 -39.83
N LYS A 105 59.07 72.29 -40.57
CA LYS A 105 57.74 72.90 -40.46
C LYS A 105 57.08 73.13 -41.81
N ALA A 106 55.91 72.55 -42.01
CA ALA A 106 54.99 72.97 -43.07
C ALA A 106 53.84 73.76 -42.43
N LYS A 107 53.63 75.02 -42.83
CA LYS A 107 52.55 75.82 -42.26
C LYS A 107 51.78 76.67 -43.28
N ASP A 108 50.53 76.99 -42.94
CA ASP A 108 49.67 77.94 -43.67
C ASP A 108 49.56 77.67 -45.18
N GLY A 109 49.30 76.42 -45.58
CA GLY A 109 49.23 75.99 -46.99
C GLY A 109 50.53 75.43 -47.59
N GLY A 110 51.67 75.56 -46.89
CA GLY A 110 52.96 75.04 -47.33
C GLY A 110 53.05 73.52 -47.28
N SER A 111 53.89 72.91 -48.12
CA SER A 111 53.98 71.45 -48.29
C SER A 111 55.42 70.95 -48.18
N ILE A 112 55.63 69.82 -47.53
CA ILE A 112 56.96 69.17 -47.47
C ILE A 112 56.88 67.70 -47.84
N LYS A 113 57.70 67.28 -48.80
CA LYS A 113 57.92 65.90 -49.20
C LYS A 113 59.36 65.50 -48.92
N MET A 114 59.58 64.34 -48.30
CA MET A 114 60.90 63.77 -48.10
C MET A 114 60.88 62.29 -48.46
N THR A 115 61.85 61.84 -49.26
CA THR A 115 62.05 60.43 -49.59
C THR A 115 63.50 60.04 -49.31
N GLY A 116 63.71 59.06 -48.42
CA GLY A 116 65.05 58.66 -47.97
C GLY A 116 65.70 59.67 -47.01
N GLY A 117 66.71 59.21 -46.27
CA GLY A 117 67.50 60.03 -45.34
C GLY A 117 67.06 59.92 -43.86
N SER A 118 67.47 60.88 -43.04
CA SER A 118 67.23 60.85 -41.59
C SER A 118 67.00 62.23 -40.97
N ILE A 119 66.13 62.32 -39.98
CA ILE A 119 65.84 63.53 -39.20
C ILE A 119 66.14 63.25 -37.72
N SER A 120 66.96 64.07 -37.08
CA SER A 120 67.26 63.98 -35.64
C SER A 120 67.19 65.36 -34.99
N SER A 121 66.13 65.59 -34.20
CA SER A 121 65.75 66.87 -33.58
C SER A 121 64.66 66.67 -32.50
N VAL A 122 64.15 67.75 -31.87
CA VAL A 122 63.02 67.68 -30.95
C VAL A 122 61.70 67.39 -31.67
N SER A 123 61.36 68.13 -32.73
CA SER A 123 60.04 68.05 -33.37
C SER A 123 60.00 68.38 -34.86
N ILE A 124 58.99 67.79 -35.52
CA ILE A 124 58.55 68.01 -36.90
C ILE A 124 57.08 68.46 -36.83
N ASN A 125 56.74 69.60 -37.43
CA ASN A 125 55.40 70.20 -37.31
C ASN A 125 54.72 70.43 -38.67
N PHE A 126 53.45 70.04 -38.76
CA PHE A 126 52.56 70.38 -39.86
C PHE A 126 51.37 71.15 -39.29
N GLU A 127 51.33 72.47 -39.48
CA GLU A 127 50.38 73.37 -38.80
C GLU A 127 49.55 74.16 -39.81
N ASN A 128 48.24 73.90 -39.90
CA ASN A 128 47.35 74.54 -40.87
C ASN A 128 47.88 74.46 -42.33
N SER A 129 48.65 73.41 -42.66
CA SER A 129 49.18 73.17 -44.00
C SER A 129 48.07 72.71 -44.95
N LYS A 130 47.20 71.79 -44.49
CA LYS A 130 46.09 71.20 -45.26
C LYS A 130 46.49 70.63 -46.64
N SER A 131 47.78 70.43 -46.89
CA SER A 131 48.29 69.96 -48.16
C SER A 131 48.31 68.44 -48.24
N ASN A 132 47.76 67.89 -49.32
CA ASN A 132 47.84 66.46 -49.64
C ASN A 132 49.23 66.04 -50.14
N GLN A 133 50.18 66.98 -50.27
CA GLN A 133 51.55 66.70 -50.70
C GLN A 133 52.50 66.43 -49.54
N ASN A 134 52.10 66.68 -48.30
CA ASN A 134 52.91 66.39 -47.13
C ASN A 134 53.18 64.89 -47.02
N LYS A 135 54.43 64.48 -47.21
CA LYS A 135 54.80 63.07 -47.27
C LYS A 135 56.22 62.80 -46.79
N LEU A 136 56.40 61.86 -45.87
CA LEU A 136 57.70 61.31 -45.47
C LEU A 136 57.74 59.83 -45.85
N GLU A 137 58.67 59.44 -46.73
CA GLU A 137 58.79 58.08 -47.27
C GLU A 137 60.21 57.52 -47.07
N ASP A 138 60.34 56.32 -46.51
CA ASP A 138 61.63 55.65 -46.26
C ASP A 138 62.62 56.52 -45.41
N VAL A 139 62.10 57.25 -44.41
CA VAL A 139 62.86 58.16 -43.54
C VAL A 139 63.05 57.57 -42.13
N THR A 140 64.25 57.72 -41.56
CA THR A 140 64.51 57.47 -40.13
C THR A 140 64.34 58.76 -39.32
N ILE A 141 63.46 58.76 -38.33
CA ILE A 141 63.06 59.95 -37.55
C ILE A 141 63.34 59.72 -36.07
N ASN A 142 64.19 60.55 -35.48
CA ASN A 142 64.41 60.64 -34.04
C ASN A 142 63.83 61.96 -33.53
N SER A 143 62.55 62.22 -33.80
CA SER A 143 61.85 63.49 -33.51
C SER A 143 60.35 63.26 -33.36
N GLN A 144 59.70 64.12 -32.58
CA GLN A 144 58.24 64.06 -32.40
C GLN A 144 57.52 64.63 -33.62
N ILE A 145 56.52 63.92 -34.16
CA ILE A 145 55.73 64.39 -35.30
C ILE A 145 54.41 64.98 -34.81
N TYR A 146 54.23 66.29 -34.95
CA TYR A 146 52.99 67.01 -34.63
C TYR A 146 52.27 67.44 -35.89
N THR A 147 51.02 67.04 -36.04
CA THR A 147 50.14 67.47 -37.15
C THR A 147 48.93 68.15 -36.53
N ILE A 148 48.73 69.43 -36.87
CA ILE A 148 47.63 70.27 -36.39
C ILE A 148 46.90 70.84 -37.61
N GLU A 149 45.61 70.54 -37.73
CA GLU A 149 44.75 70.97 -38.83
C GLU A 149 45.36 70.73 -40.24
N SER A 150 46.02 69.57 -40.41
CA SER A 150 46.82 69.27 -41.60
C SER A 150 46.71 67.83 -42.06
N ASN A 151 47.13 67.56 -43.31
CA ASN A 151 47.21 66.21 -43.87
C ASN A 151 48.68 65.76 -43.89
N LEU A 152 48.97 64.49 -43.60
CA LEU A 152 50.33 63.91 -43.62
C LEU A 152 50.31 62.44 -44.03
N ILE A 153 51.22 62.06 -44.93
CA ILE A 153 51.46 60.67 -45.33
C ILE A 153 52.84 60.22 -44.83
N LEU A 154 52.88 59.19 -43.99
CA LEU A 154 54.09 58.51 -43.55
C LEU A 154 54.15 57.13 -44.24
N LYS A 155 55.24 56.80 -44.92
CA LYS A 155 55.38 55.51 -45.61
C LYS A 155 56.73 54.89 -45.31
N LYS A 156 56.73 53.68 -44.72
CA LYS A 156 57.95 52.94 -44.32
C LYS A 156 58.89 53.77 -43.44
N VAL A 157 58.32 54.54 -42.52
CA VAL A 157 59.08 55.38 -41.59
C VAL A 157 59.59 54.53 -40.42
N THR A 158 60.83 54.78 -40.00
CA THR A 158 61.35 54.27 -38.72
C THR A 158 61.44 55.43 -37.74
N SER A 159 60.59 55.47 -36.72
CA SER A 159 60.52 56.54 -35.74
C SER A 159 60.95 56.05 -34.36
N LYS A 160 61.84 56.78 -33.69
CA LYS A 160 62.19 56.57 -32.28
C LYS A 160 62.24 57.88 -31.51
N SER A 161 61.29 58.12 -30.62
CA SER A 161 61.15 59.39 -29.91
C SER A 161 60.31 59.27 -28.65
N TYR A 162 60.26 60.31 -27.82
CA TYR A 162 59.40 60.30 -26.63
C TYR A 162 57.90 60.23 -26.99
N TYR A 163 57.48 60.91 -28.07
CA TYR A 163 56.19 60.72 -28.77
C TYR A 163 56.50 60.50 -30.25
N CYS A 164 55.92 59.47 -30.89
CA CYS A 164 56.17 59.26 -32.32
C CYS A 164 55.28 60.15 -33.19
N VAL A 165 53.95 60.01 -33.09
CA VAL A 165 52.99 60.72 -33.95
C VAL A 165 51.83 61.28 -33.13
N ARG A 166 51.56 62.58 -33.26
CA ARG A 166 50.38 63.24 -32.69
C ARG A 166 49.58 63.98 -33.76
N GLY A 167 48.31 63.63 -33.90
CA GLY A 167 47.31 64.36 -34.69
C GLY A 167 46.39 65.19 -33.78
N ASP A 168 46.26 66.48 -34.08
CA ASP A 168 45.41 67.42 -33.35
C ASP A 168 44.54 68.27 -34.32
N HIS A 169 43.41 68.78 -33.83
CA HIS A 169 42.47 69.66 -34.53
C HIS A 169 42.12 69.22 -35.98
N ASN A 170 41.35 68.14 -36.14
CA ASN A 170 40.88 67.63 -37.45
C ASN A 170 41.99 67.23 -38.45
N SER A 171 43.17 66.84 -37.97
CA SER A 171 44.25 66.37 -38.86
C SER A 171 43.95 65.03 -39.51
N GLN A 172 44.48 64.78 -40.71
CA GLN A 172 44.37 63.49 -41.42
C GLN A 172 45.76 62.89 -41.64
N ILE A 173 46.08 61.80 -40.95
CA ILE A 173 47.40 61.15 -41.02
C ILE A 173 47.22 59.74 -41.57
N THR A 174 48.01 59.37 -42.59
CA THR A 174 48.08 58.00 -43.10
C THR A 174 49.48 57.44 -42.90
N ILE A 175 49.59 56.26 -42.27
CA ILE A 175 50.83 55.55 -42.00
C ILE A 175 50.80 54.20 -42.73
N SER A 176 51.74 53.98 -43.64
CA SER A 176 51.84 52.74 -44.45
C SER A 176 53.18 52.05 -44.23
N GLY A 177 53.19 51.02 -43.39
CA GLY A 177 54.38 50.28 -42.95
C GLY A 177 55.35 51.12 -42.10
N GLY A 178 56.28 50.46 -41.42
CA GLY A 178 57.29 51.12 -40.59
C GLY A 178 57.33 50.62 -39.14
N ILE A 179 58.23 51.21 -38.36
CA ILE A 179 58.47 50.89 -36.95
C ILE A 179 58.41 52.19 -36.15
N PHE A 180 57.61 52.22 -35.09
CA PHE A 180 57.43 53.37 -34.20
C PHE A 180 57.71 52.92 -32.76
N ASP A 181 58.83 53.38 -32.19
CA ASP A 181 59.32 53.01 -30.87
C ASP A 181 59.30 54.24 -29.93
N SER A 182 58.56 54.17 -28.82
CA SER A 182 58.24 55.33 -27.99
C SER A 182 58.47 55.09 -26.50
N GLU A 183 59.05 56.07 -25.79
CA GLU A 183 59.16 56.05 -24.32
C GLU A 183 57.86 56.48 -23.61
N ALA A 184 56.97 57.19 -24.32
CA ALA A 184 55.63 57.53 -23.88
C ALA A 184 54.62 57.15 -24.98
N GLU A 185 53.58 57.94 -25.25
CA GLU A 185 52.52 57.60 -26.20
C GLU A 185 53.03 57.57 -27.64
N ALA A 186 52.93 56.40 -28.29
CA ALA A 186 53.50 56.23 -29.62
C ALA A 186 52.64 56.94 -30.69
N ILE A 187 51.36 56.61 -30.80
CA ILE A 187 50.45 57.20 -31.80
C ILE A 187 49.20 57.73 -31.11
N TYR A 188 49.06 59.06 -31.13
CA TYR A 188 48.04 59.78 -30.37
C TYR A 188 47.16 60.64 -31.30
N SER A 189 45.85 60.38 -31.30
CA SER A 189 44.85 61.16 -32.03
C SER A 189 43.97 61.93 -31.05
N THR A 190 43.83 63.25 -31.26
CA THR A 190 43.01 64.13 -30.42
C THR A 190 42.24 65.16 -31.23
N SER A 191 41.17 65.70 -30.64
CA SER A 191 40.45 66.89 -31.11
C SER A 191 39.95 66.76 -32.57
N GLY A 192 39.28 65.64 -32.89
CA GLY A 192 38.71 65.38 -34.22
C GLY A 192 39.65 64.84 -35.29
N SER A 193 40.90 64.53 -34.94
CA SER A 193 41.88 64.01 -35.90
C SER A 193 41.63 62.55 -36.28
N ASN A 194 42.05 62.14 -37.47
CA ASN A 194 41.98 60.77 -37.97
C ASN A 194 43.39 60.27 -38.30
N ILE A 195 43.77 59.12 -37.75
CA ILE A 195 45.02 58.43 -38.06
C ILE A 195 44.69 57.03 -38.61
N THR A 196 45.18 56.73 -39.81
CA THR A 196 44.99 55.43 -40.46
C THR A 196 46.34 54.72 -40.60
N LEU A 197 46.44 53.49 -40.10
CA LEU A 197 47.64 52.65 -40.14
C LEU A 197 47.38 51.40 -40.98
N ASN A 198 48.27 51.09 -41.92
CA ASN A 198 48.17 49.91 -42.79
C ASN A 198 49.57 49.36 -43.16
N ASP A 199 49.59 48.26 -43.91
CA ASP A 199 50.82 47.58 -44.37
C ASP A 199 51.72 47.08 -43.21
N ASN A 200 51.12 46.48 -42.18
CA ASN A 200 51.80 45.83 -41.04
C ASN A 200 52.74 46.75 -40.25
N VAL A 201 52.21 47.88 -39.75
CA VAL A 201 52.96 48.78 -38.87
C VAL A 201 53.31 48.09 -37.55
N THR A 202 54.54 48.30 -37.06
CA THR A 202 54.97 47.91 -35.71
C THR A 202 55.00 49.14 -34.81
N VAL A 203 54.27 49.09 -33.70
CA VAL A 203 54.20 50.15 -32.69
C VAL A 203 54.65 49.58 -31.34
N THR A 204 55.60 50.23 -30.69
CA THR A 204 56.08 49.89 -29.34
C THR A 204 56.07 51.15 -28.48
N SER A 205 55.54 51.05 -27.27
CA SER A 205 55.48 52.12 -26.27
C SER A 205 55.66 51.57 -24.86
N ASP A 206 56.32 52.31 -23.97
CA ASP A 206 56.38 52.00 -22.52
C ASP A 206 55.06 52.34 -21.80
N THR A 207 54.18 53.16 -22.40
CA THR A 207 52.89 53.59 -21.83
C THR A 207 51.72 53.16 -22.72
N PHE A 208 51.35 53.97 -23.71
CA PHE A 208 50.23 53.77 -24.62
C PHE A 208 50.68 53.53 -26.06
N GLY A 209 50.26 52.41 -26.64
CA GLY A 209 50.53 52.12 -28.06
C GLY A 209 49.75 53.05 -28.99
N LEU A 210 48.43 52.85 -29.07
CA LEU A 210 47.50 53.72 -29.80
C LEU A 210 46.55 54.41 -28.80
N TRP A 211 46.41 55.73 -28.87
CA TRP A 211 45.50 56.48 -27.99
C TRP A 211 44.62 57.44 -28.78
N ALA A 212 43.30 57.29 -28.70
CA ALA A 212 42.31 58.19 -29.28
C ALA A 212 41.55 58.91 -28.16
N ARG A 213 41.55 60.25 -28.17
CA ARG A 213 40.94 61.05 -27.10
C ARG A 213 40.11 62.22 -27.62
N TYR A 214 38.95 62.43 -27.00
CA TYR A 214 37.96 63.48 -27.33
C TYR A 214 37.15 63.21 -28.60
N ASP A 215 36.12 64.04 -28.81
CA ASP A 215 35.19 63.93 -29.93
C ASP A 215 35.89 63.81 -31.28
N ASN A 216 35.38 62.89 -32.09
CA ASN A 216 35.79 62.63 -33.47
C ASN A 216 37.25 62.19 -33.65
N ALA A 217 38.03 62.02 -32.56
CA ALA A 217 39.37 61.48 -32.64
C ALA A 217 39.30 59.99 -33.00
N THR A 218 39.86 59.63 -34.15
CA THR A 218 39.76 58.30 -34.73
C THR A 218 41.14 57.72 -35.00
N ILE A 219 41.35 56.45 -34.66
CA ILE A 219 42.47 55.65 -35.12
C ILE A 219 41.95 54.38 -35.80
N THR A 220 42.41 54.08 -37.01
CA THR A 220 42.12 52.82 -37.71
C THR A 220 43.41 52.07 -38.01
N MET A 221 43.43 50.74 -37.81
CA MET A 221 44.60 49.92 -38.12
C MET A 221 44.23 48.57 -38.75
N THR A 222 44.93 48.19 -39.83
CA THR A 222 44.79 46.88 -40.46
C THR A 222 46.15 46.19 -40.56
N GLY A 223 46.29 45.04 -39.88
CA GLY A 223 47.54 44.29 -39.81
C GLY A 223 48.61 44.95 -38.94
N GLY A 224 49.54 44.15 -38.41
CA GLY A 224 50.69 44.62 -37.63
C GLY A 224 50.63 44.29 -36.14
N THR A 225 51.51 44.94 -35.37
CA THR A 225 51.69 44.66 -33.93
C THR A 225 51.73 45.95 -33.13
N VAL A 226 51.00 45.98 -32.01
CA VAL A 226 51.05 47.08 -31.05
C VAL A 226 51.46 46.54 -29.68
N LYS A 227 52.56 47.07 -29.15
CA LYS A 227 53.01 46.84 -27.79
C LYS A 227 52.86 48.13 -26.99
N GLY A 228 52.07 48.11 -25.93
CA GLY A 228 52.00 49.20 -24.95
C GLY A 228 52.30 48.66 -23.56
N GLY A 229 53.31 49.21 -22.88
CA GLY A 229 53.75 48.73 -21.57
C GLY A 229 52.64 48.79 -20.52
N LYS A 230 51.83 49.85 -20.54
CA LYS A 230 50.61 49.97 -19.73
C LYS A 230 49.36 49.55 -20.50
N ILE A 231 49.10 50.15 -21.65
CA ILE A 231 47.87 49.93 -22.42
C ILE A 231 48.21 49.87 -23.92
N ALA A 232 47.87 48.79 -24.62
CA ALA A 232 48.17 48.72 -26.05
C ALA A 232 47.23 49.61 -26.87
N LEU A 233 45.92 49.59 -26.58
CA LEU A 233 44.91 50.47 -27.19
C LEU A 233 44.12 51.22 -26.12
N SER A 234 44.02 52.55 -26.21
CA SER A 234 43.21 53.37 -25.30
C SER A 234 42.26 54.29 -26.07
N ALA A 235 40.97 54.27 -25.73
CA ALA A 235 39.97 55.17 -26.30
C ALA A 235 39.18 55.89 -25.21
N ASP A 236 39.41 57.20 -25.09
CA ASP A 236 38.88 58.02 -24.00
C ASP A 236 37.97 59.16 -24.48
N SER A 237 36.98 59.50 -23.66
CA SER A 237 36.19 60.74 -23.82
C SER A 237 35.58 60.89 -25.22
N ARG A 238 34.96 59.85 -25.77
CA ARG A 238 34.39 59.75 -27.14
C ARG A 238 35.40 59.55 -28.28
N GLY A 239 36.64 59.17 -27.95
CA GLY A 239 37.60 58.64 -28.93
C GLY A 239 37.15 57.31 -29.52
N TYR A 240 37.56 57.04 -30.77
CA TYR A 240 37.18 55.84 -31.53
C TYR A 240 38.41 55.13 -32.09
N ILE A 241 38.54 53.83 -31.80
CA ILE A 241 39.59 52.97 -32.35
C ILE A 241 38.94 51.78 -33.07
N ASP A 242 39.41 51.49 -34.29
CA ASP A 242 38.94 50.37 -35.11
C ASP A 242 40.12 49.59 -35.68
N VAL A 243 40.26 48.33 -35.27
CA VAL A 243 41.44 47.53 -35.60
C VAL A 243 41.08 46.15 -36.13
N THR A 244 41.80 45.69 -37.16
CA THR A 244 41.59 44.39 -37.82
C THR A 244 42.90 43.64 -38.01
N ASP A 245 42.93 42.34 -37.71
CA ASP A 245 44.07 41.43 -37.93
C ASP A 245 45.37 41.86 -37.21
N ILE A 246 45.24 42.33 -35.97
CA ILE A 246 46.37 42.86 -35.19
C ILE A 246 46.80 41.94 -34.04
N THR A 247 48.08 42.04 -33.64
CA THR A 247 48.56 41.47 -32.36
C THR A 247 48.82 42.56 -31.35
N LEU A 248 48.22 42.43 -30.16
CA LEU A 248 48.37 43.32 -29.01
C LEU A 248 49.20 42.62 -27.92
N THR A 249 50.21 43.31 -27.41
CA THR A 249 51.07 42.85 -26.31
C THR A 249 51.26 43.94 -25.26
N THR A 250 51.48 43.55 -24.01
CA THR A 250 51.89 44.46 -22.92
C THR A 250 53.14 43.92 -22.21
N ASP A 251 53.60 44.56 -21.14
CA ASP A 251 54.74 44.08 -20.34
C ASP A 251 54.35 43.06 -19.25
N ASN A 252 53.32 42.23 -19.50
CA ASN A 252 52.69 41.33 -18.52
C ASN A 252 52.13 42.04 -17.27
N LYS A 253 51.93 43.36 -17.35
CA LYS A 253 51.41 44.20 -16.26
C LYS A 253 50.30 45.15 -16.72
N GLY A 254 50.01 45.17 -18.01
CA GLY A 254 49.12 46.12 -18.64
C GLY A 254 47.80 45.54 -19.11
N THR A 255 47.01 46.40 -19.75
CA THR A 255 45.72 46.10 -20.36
C THR A 255 45.86 46.05 -21.89
N GLY A 256 45.28 45.04 -22.54
CA GLY A 256 45.31 44.92 -24.00
C GLY A 256 44.58 46.08 -24.69
N ALA A 257 43.31 46.28 -24.35
CA ALA A 257 42.52 47.41 -24.83
C ALA A 257 41.64 47.98 -23.72
N GLU A 258 41.69 49.30 -23.53
CA GLU A 258 40.91 50.03 -22.53
C GLU A 258 40.04 51.11 -23.18
N SER A 259 38.75 51.16 -22.82
CA SER A 259 37.86 52.24 -23.22
C SER A 259 37.18 52.90 -22.03
N SER A 260 37.33 54.22 -21.91
CA SER A 260 36.65 55.06 -20.91
C SER A 260 35.82 56.15 -21.58
N TYR A 261 34.49 56.00 -21.62
CA TYR A 261 33.57 56.83 -22.44
C TYR A 261 33.87 56.84 -23.95
N GLY A 262 34.73 55.94 -24.45
CA GLY A 262 35.13 55.83 -25.86
C GLY A 262 34.53 54.62 -26.55
N THR A 263 35.08 54.24 -27.71
CA THR A 263 34.71 53.00 -28.40
C THR A 263 35.94 52.34 -29.03
N ILE A 264 36.10 51.04 -28.79
CA ILE A 264 37.11 50.20 -29.46
C ILE A 264 36.42 49.03 -30.16
N ASN A 265 36.64 48.90 -31.46
CA ASN A 265 36.22 47.76 -32.26
C ASN A 265 37.44 46.93 -32.65
N LEU A 266 37.42 45.63 -32.33
CA LEU A 266 38.49 44.68 -32.65
C LEU A 266 37.94 43.55 -33.53
N GLN A 267 38.59 43.32 -34.67
CA GLN A 267 38.29 42.18 -35.55
C GLN A 267 39.52 41.28 -35.70
N ASN A 268 39.37 40.00 -35.35
CA ASN A 268 40.42 38.98 -35.43
C ASN A 268 41.74 39.39 -34.71
N ALA A 269 41.62 40.08 -33.57
CA ALA A 269 42.77 40.51 -32.79
C ALA A 269 43.33 39.40 -31.88
N THR A 270 44.65 39.35 -31.71
CA THR A 270 45.32 38.46 -30.75
C THR A 270 45.90 39.29 -29.60
N ILE A 271 45.38 39.13 -28.39
CA ILE A 271 45.88 39.78 -27.17
C ILE A 271 46.68 38.76 -26.36
N LYS A 272 47.92 39.08 -26.01
CA LYS A 272 48.79 38.23 -25.17
C LYS A 272 49.66 39.08 -24.26
N GLU A 273 50.31 38.44 -23.28
CA GLU A 273 51.24 39.11 -22.35
C GLU A 273 50.56 40.28 -21.61
N ALA A 274 49.30 40.11 -21.19
CA ALA A 274 48.50 41.13 -20.49
C ALA A 274 47.92 40.60 -19.17
N VAL A 275 47.66 41.50 -18.22
CA VAL A 275 46.95 41.18 -16.97
C VAL A 275 45.44 41.19 -17.22
N ILE A 276 44.97 42.24 -17.91
CA ILE A 276 43.60 42.42 -18.35
C ILE A 276 43.58 42.43 -19.87
N GLY A 277 42.71 41.63 -20.49
CA GLY A 277 42.63 41.57 -21.96
C GLY A 277 41.89 42.79 -22.53
N LEU A 278 40.64 42.94 -22.12
CA LEU A 278 39.75 44.05 -22.49
C LEU A 278 39.20 44.72 -21.23
N GLU A 279 39.10 46.04 -21.24
CA GLU A 279 38.59 46.81 -20.12
C GLU A 279 37.70 47.97 -20.59
N ALA A 280 36.41 47.91 -20.29
CA ALA A 280 35.42 48.90 -20.65
C ALA A 280 34.87 49.57 -19.38
N ASN A 281 35.28 50.80 -19.15
CA ASN A 281 34.96 51.57 -17.95
C ASN A 281 34.04 52.75 -18.29
N TYR A 282 33.15 53.11 -17.37
CA TYR A 282 32.33 54.33 -17.44
C TYR A 282 31.68 54.57 -18.82
N ASP A 283 30.74 53.70 -19.21
CA ASP A 283 30.07 53.70 -20.52
C ASP A 283 30.99 53.59 -21.75
N GLY A 284 32.27 53.26 -21.56
CA GLY A 284 33.17 52.86 -22.64
C GLY A 284 32.67 51.60 -23.34
N VAL A 285 32.84 51.54 -24.66
CA VAL A 285 32.32 50.44 -25.48
C VAL A 285 33.47 49.63 -26.06
N ILE A 286 33.44 48.31 -25.85
CA ILE A 286 34.35 47.38 -26.52
C ILE A 286 33.55 46.32 -27.28
N GLN A 287 33.88 46.17 -28.57
CA GLN A 287 33.38 45.10 -29.42
C GLN A 287 34.54 44.25 -29.94
N MET A 288 34.44 42.93 -29.83
CA MET A 288 35.44 42.02 -30.41
C MET A 288 34.76 40.89 -31.19
N THR A 289 35.15 40.73 -32.47
CA THR A 289 34.69 39.62 -33.32
C THR A 289 35.88 38.78 -33.78
N GLY A 290 35.91 37.51 -33.39
CA GLY A 290 37.02 36.60 -33.66
C GLY A 290 38.27 36.91 -32.82
N GLY A 291 39.29 36.05 -32.92
CA GLY A 291 40.57 36.23 -32.25
C GLY A 291 40.68 35.55 -30.88
N SER A 292 41.73 35.90 -30.14
CA SER A 292 42.06 35.26 -28.86
C SER A 292 42.63 36.22 -27.82
N ILE A 293 42.34 35.96 -26.56
CA ILE A 293 42.81 36.71 -25.39
C ILE A 293 43.54 35.74 -24.45
N THR A 294 44.82 35.98 -24.21
CA THR A 294 45.65 35.22 -23.26
C THR A 294 46.17 36.12 -22.15
N VAL A 295 45.71 35.91 -20.92
CA VAL A 295 45.88 36.84 -19.78
C VAL A 295 46.24 36.15 -18.47
N SER A 296 46.84 36.87 -17.51
CA SER A 296 47.13 36.31 -16.19
C SER A 296 45.99 36.44 -15.17
N GLU A 297 45.09 37.43 -15.30
CA GLU A 297 44.03 37.68 -14.29
C GLU A 297 42.62 37.76 -14.86
N THR A 298 42.35 38.71 -15.77
CA THR A 298 40.98 38.96 -16.28
C THR A 298 40.92 39.01 -17.80
N GLY A 299 40.05 38.21 -18.42
CA GLY A 299 39.90 38.19 -19.88
C GLY A 299 39.27 39.48 -20.41
N ALA A 300 38.05 39.78 -19.98
CA ALA A 300 37.33 41.01 -20.30
C ALA A 300 36.59 41.55 -19.08
N SER A 301 36.75 42.84 -18.79
CA SER A 301 36.10 43.53 -17.68
C SER A 301 35.21 44.67 -18.20
N PHE A 302 33.96 44.71 -17.74
CA PHE A 302 33.01 45.79 -18.00
C PHE A 302 32.58 46.36 -16.64
N GLU A 303 33.02 47.58 -16.33
CA GLU A 303 32.74 48.24 -15.06
C GLU A 303 32.02 49.57 -15.28
N ASN A 304 30.80 49.69 -14.74
CA ASN A 304 29.93 50.84 -14.98
C ASN A 304 29.80 51.17 -16.49
N SER A 305 29.73 50.13 -17.33
CA SER A 305 29.53 50.26 -18.77
C SER A 305 28.15 49.74 -19.15
N LYS A 306 27.19 50.68 -19.22
CA LYS A 306 25.76 50.38 -19.39
C LYS A 306 25.36 50.23 -20.86
N SER A 307 26.34 50.21 -21.76
CA SER A 307 26.13 50.17 -23.20
C SER A 307 25.73 48.77 -23.67
N ASP A 308 24.62 48.68 -24.41
CA ASP A 308 24.16 47.47 -25.10
C ASP A 308 25.08 47.06 -26.27
N LYS A 309 26.04 47.92 -26.63
CA LYS A 309 27.02 47.67 -27.68
C LYS A 309 28.22 46.85 -27.21
N ASN A 310 28.39 46.63 -25.92
CA ASN A 310 29.46 45.75 -25.41
C ASN A 310 29.20 44.32 -25.86
N LYS A 311 30.01 43.84 -26.82
CA LYS A 311 29.75 42.56 -27.48
C LYS A 311 31.04 41.81 -27.81
N LEU A 312 31.09 40.54 -27.41
CA LEU A 312 32.13 39.60 -27.84
C LEU A 312 31.50 38.49 -28.68
N GLU A 313 32.08 38.17 -29.84
CA GLU A 313 31.61 37.12 -30.74
C GLU A 313 32.77 36.25 -31.24
N ASN A 314 32.70 34.93 -31.09
CA ASN A 314 33.71 33.96 -31.54
C ASN A 314 35.12 34.19 -30.94
N VAL A 315 35.21 34.58 -29.67
CA VAL A 315 36.49 34.87 -28.98
C VAL A 315 36.90 33.70 -28.08
N VAL A 316 38.19 33.36 -28.10
CA VAL A 316 38.80 32.39 -27.17
C VAL A 316 39.57 33.12 -26.08
N ILE A 317 39.20 32.93 -24.82
CA ILE A 317 39.84 33.50 -23.64
C ILE A 317 40.53 32.38 -22.86
N THR A 318 41.81 32.51 -22.56
CA THR A 318 42.59 31.47 -21.87
C THR A 318 43.58 32.10 -20.88
N SER A 319 43.84 31.42 -19.77
CA SER A 319 44.93 31.82 -18.85
C SER A 319 46.30 31.76 -19.54
N SER A 320 47.20 32.68 -19.20
CA SER A 320 48.59 32.69 -19.63
C SER A 320 49.42 31.56 -19.00
N SER A 321 48.88 30.92 -17.95
CA SER A 321 49.44 29.74 -17.29
C SER A 321 48.51 28.55 -17.44
N ASN A 322 49.07 27.38 -17.77
CA ASN A 322 48.32 26.12 -17.75
C ASN A 322 48.07 25.64 -16.32
N ASP A 323 48.97 25.97 -15.38
CA ASP A 323 48.93 25.48 -13.99
C ASP A 323 48.14 26.39 -13.06
N SER A 324 47.80 27.60 -13.49
CA SER A 324 47.09 28.59 -12.67
C SER A 324 45.91 29.16 -13.43
N PRO A 325 44.66 28.94 -12.96
CA PRO A 325 43.49 29.52 -13.58
C PRO A 325 43.54 31.05 -13.45
N MET A 326 43.03 31.74 -14.47
CA MET A 326 42.77 33.18 -14.35
C MET A 326 41.59 33.41 -13.40
N SER A 327 41.56 34.55 -12.71
CA SER A 327 40.50 34.84 -11.73
C SER A 327 39.13 34.96 -12.40
N ILE A 328 39.04 35.70 -13.51
CA ILE A 328 37.77 35.93 -14.21
C ILE A 328 37.94 35.87 -15.73
N GLY A 329 37.10 35.08 -16.41
CA GLY A 329 37.01 35.09 -17.87
C GLY A 329 36.37 36.38 -18.39
N VAL A 330 35.09 36.61 -18.06
CA VAL A 330 34.36 37.84 -18.36
C VAL A 330 33.66 38.37 -17.11
N SER A 331 33.85 39.65 -16.81
CA SER A 331 33.25 40.36 -15.67
C SER A 331 32.29 41.46 -16.14
N ALA A 332 31.13 41.58 -15.52
CA ALA A 332 30.22 42.72 -15.62
C ALA A 332 29.88 43.23 -14.22
N ASP A 333 30.26 44.46 -13.89
CA ASP A 333 30.08 45.05 -12.56
C ASP A 333 29.47 46.45 -12.62
N LYS A 334 28.76 46.84 -11.56
CA LYS A 334 28.12 48.16 -11.40
C LYS A 334 27.17 48.54 -12.55
N GLU A 335 26.06 47.83 -12.67
CA GLU A 335 25.01 48.04 -13.70
C GLU A 335 25.50 47.85 -15.15
N SER A 336 26.57 47.08 -15.36
CA SER A 336 27.13 46.86 -16.70
C SER A 336 26.30 45.88 -17.53
N THR A 337 26.30 46.05 -18.86
CA THR A 337 25.62 45.15 -19.81
C THR A 337 26.61 44.60 -20.82
N VAL A 338 26.59 43.29 -21.07
CA VAL A 338 27.44 42.63 -22.07
C VAL A 338 26.72 41.47 -22.79
N ALA A 339 26.90 41.39 -24.11
CA ALA A 339 26.44 40.30 -24.95
C ALA A 339 27.59 39.40 -25.43
N LEU A 340 27.48 38.10 -25.20
CA LEU A 340 28.49 37.09 -25.51
C LEU A 340 27.91 36.07 -26.50
N LYS A 341 28.58 35.84 -27.62
CA LYS A 341 28.16 34.86 -28.62
C LYS A 341 29.31 33.92 -28.98
N ASN A 342 29.09 32.63 -28.78
CA ASN A 342 30.06 31.57 -29.07
C ASN A 342 31.44 31.84 -28.45
N ILE A 343 31.46 32.15 -27.16
CA ILE A 343 32.69 32.43 -26.41
C ILE A 343 33.25 31.14 -25.82
N THR A 344 34.57 30.99 -25.85
CA THR A 344 35.26 29.89 -25.16
C THR A 344 36.15 30.45 -24.07
N VAL A 345 35.88 30.11 -22.81
CA VAL A 345 36.72 30.45 -21.66
C VAL A 345 37.38 29.18 -21.14
N LYS A 346 38.71 29.17 -21.02
CA LYS A 346 39.50 28.03 -20.53
C LYS A 346 40.34 28.41 -19.32
N ASN A 347 40.34 27.53 -18.32
CA ASN A 347 41.16 27.63 -17.11
C ASN A 347 40.88 28.94 -16.33
N ALA A 348 39.64 29.13 -15.86
CA ALA A 348 39.25 30.25 -15.00
C ALA A 348 38.65 29.77 -13.68
N GLU A 349 38.83 30.53 -12.60
CA GLU A 349 38.08 30.30 -11.35
C GLU A 349 36.61 30.64 -11.57
N LYS A 350 36.33 31.81 -12.16
CA LYS A 350 35.02 32.23 -12.63
C LYS A 350 35.07 32.45 -14.12
N ALA A 351 34.33 31.68 -14.88
CA ALA A 351 34.26 31.91 -16.31
C ALA A 351 33.46 33.18 -16.62
N LEU A 352 32.37 33.40 -15.87
CA LEU A 352 31.47 34.54 -15.99
C LEU A 352 31.15 35.08 -14.58
N PHE A 353 31.28 36.39 -14.39
CA PHE A 353 30.96 37.05 -13.12
C PHE A 353 30.11 38.31 -13.36
N ALA A 354 28.87 38.33 -12.85
CA ALA A 354 28.01 39.51 -12.86
C ALA A 354 27.76 40.00 -11.44
N ASN A 355 27.97 41.28 -11.16
CA ASN A 355 27.75 41.87 -9.84
C ASN A 355 27.10 43.26 -9.92
N ASP A 356 26.45 43.68 -8.83
CA ASP A 356 25.81 44.98 -8.64
C ASP A 356 24.86 45.38 -9.78
N ASN A 357 23.76 44.63 -9.95
CA ASN A 357 22.70 44.84 -10.95
C ASN A 357 23.17 44.77 -12.42
N SER A 358 24.23 44.02 -12.71
CA SER A 358 24.76 43.85 -14.07
C SER A 358 24.01 42.76 -14.85
N GLN A 359 24.08 42.82 -16.18
CA GLN A 359 23.37 41.91 -17.08
C GLN A 359 24.31 41.28 -18.11
N MET A 360 24.29 39.95 -18.21
CA MET A 360 24.99 39.21 -19.24
C MET A 360 24.03 38.33 -20.05
N THR A 361 24.12 38.41 -21.37
CA THR A 361 23.39 37.51 -22.28
C THR A 361 24.38 36.67 -23.07
N VAL A 362 24.26 35.35 -22.99
CA VAL A 362 25.17 34.39 -23.60
C VAL A 362 24.42 33.50 -24.59
N THR A 363 24.94 33.38 -25.81
CA THR A 363 24.40 32.52 -26.87
C THR A 363 25.49 31.57 -27.38
N GLY A 364 25.42 30.32 -26.95
CA GLY A 364 26.40 29.28 -27.22
C GLY A 364 27.77 29.53 -26.56
N GLY A 365 28.64 28.53 -26.65
CA GLY A 365 30.01 28.60 -26.12
C GLY A 365 30.30 27.63 -24.99
N SER A 366 31.54 27.66 -24.50
CA SER A 366 32.06 26.76 -23.47
C SER A 366 32.80 27.53 -22.40
N PHE A 367 32.47 27.27 -21.13
CA PHE A 367 32.94 28.02 -19.98
C PHE A 367 33.58 27.08 -18.95
N GLY A 368 34.93 27.09 -18.91
CA GLY A 368 35.72 26.38 -17.92
C GLY A 368 35.96 27.25 -16.68
N GLY A 369 35.05 27.19 -15.72
CA GLY A 369 35.01 27.96 -14.47
C GLY A 369 33.57 28.17 -13.98
N GLU A 370 33.40 28.66 -12.75
CA GLU A 370 32.07 28.97 -12.18
C GLU A 370 31.38 30.11 -12.94
N VAL A 371 30.07 30.01 -13.17
CA VAL A 371 29.23 31.10 -13.68
C VAL A 371 28.45 31.69 -12.51
N GLN A 372 28.75 32.94 -12.14
CA GLN A 372 28.27 33.54 -10.90
C GLN A 372 27.53 34.86 -11.12
N ALA A 373 26.32 34.96 -10.59
CA ALA A 373 25.53 36.18 -10.52
C ALA A 373 25.37 36.65 -9.06
N LYS A 374 25.62 37.93 -8.80
CA LYS A 374 25.55 38.54 -7.47
C LYS A 374 24.70 39.82 -7.45
N GLN A 375 24.07 40.10 -6.30
CA GLN A 375 23.52 41.41 -5.94
C GLN A 375 22.66 42.04 -7.06
N GLY A 376 21.51 41.44 -7.36
CA GLY A 376 20.59 41.93 -8.40
C GLY A 376 20.99 41.67 -9.85
N SER A 377 22.14 41.04 -10.09
CA SER A 377 22.62 40.77 -11.44
C SER A 377 21.91 39.59 -12.11
N THR A 378 21.81 39.62 -13.43
CA THR A 378 21.18 38.57 -14.23
C THR A 378 22.15 38.00 -15.27
N ILE A 379 22.23 36.67 -15.36
CA ILE A 379 22.95 35.95 -16.43
C ILE A 379 21.96 35.06 -17.18
N THR A 380 21.88 35.20 -18.49
CA THR A 380 21.03 34.38 -19.37
C THR A 380 21.90 33.54 -20.30
N LEU A 381 21.76 32.22 -20.25
CA LEU A 381 22.53 31.25 -21.02
C LEU A 381 21.62 30.50 -22.01
N ASN A 382 21.86 30.67 -23.31
CA ASN A 382 21.07 30.06 -24.38
C ASN A 382 21.93 29.29 -25.37
N ASP A 383 21.30 28.49 -26.24
CA ASP A 383 21.94 27.78 -27.36
C ASP A 383 22.99 26.74 -26.93
N ASN A 384 22.61 25.84 -26.00
CA ASN A 384 23.41 24.68 -25.57
C ASN A 384 24.79 25.03 -24.99
N VAL A 385 24.85 26.05 -24.14
CA VAL A 385 26.06 26.42 -23.39
C VAL A 385 26.57 25.23 -22.56
N THR A 386 27.90 25.06 -22.54
CA THR A 386 28.56 24.07 -21.68
C THR A 386 29.34 24.76 -20.56
N VAL A 387 29.05 24.43 -19.30
CA VAL A 387 29.76 24.93 -18.12
C VAL A 387 30.48 23.77 -17.44
N THR A 388 31.76 23.93 -17.11
CA THR A 388 32.55 22.93 -16.36
C THR A 388 33.39 23.64 -15.30
N SER A 389 33.21 23.25 -14.03
CA SER A 389 33.87 23.85 -12.88
C SER A 389 34.28 22.82 -11.84
N GLU A 390 35.48 22.98 -11.28
CA GLU A 390 35.97 22.21 -10.13
C GLU A 390 35.28 22.64 -8.81
N ASN A 391 34.52 23.75 -8.82
CA ASN A 391 33.71 24.23 -7.70
C ASN A 391 32.22 24.06 -8.02
N ASN A 392 31.46 25.16 -8.07
CA ASN A 392 30.07 25.18 -8.47
C ASN A 392 29.97 25.46 -9.97
N GLY A 393 28.95 24.89 -10.63
CA GLY A 393 28.66 25.19 -12.03
C GLY A 393 28.03 26.57 -12.18
N LEU A 394 26.74 26.68 -11.83
CA LEU A 394 25.99 27.94 -11.77
C LEU A 394 25.78 28.36 -10.31
N HIS A 395 26.02 29.62 -9.99
CA HIS A 395 25.89 30.15 -8.64
C HIS A 395 25.19 31.52 -8.61
N ALA A 396 23.97 31.58 -8.08
CA ALA A 396 23.26 32.83 -7.82
C ALA A 396 23.30 33.18 -6.33
N TYR A 397 23.82 34.36 -5.99
CA TYR A 397 24.04 34.79 -4.61
C TYR A 397 23.52 36.21 -4.35
N GLY A 398 22.61 36.35 -3.39
CA GLY A 398 22.06 37.65 -3.00
C GLY A 398 20.70 37.96 -3.62
N GLU A 399 20.00 38.94 -3.04
CA GLU A 399 18.67 39.34 -3.50
C GLU A 399 18.66 39.70 -4.98
N LYS A 400 17.62 39.22 -5.70
CA LYS A 400 17.39 39.46 -7.13
C LYS A 400 18.50 38.96 -8.05
N ALA A 401 19.54 38.27 -7.55
CA ALA A 401 20.51 37.61 -8.40
C ALA A 401 19.82 36.46 -9.14
N LYS A 402 19.91 36.44 -10.47
CA LYS A 402 19.19 35.48 -11.31
C LYS A 402 20.10 34.84 -12.37
N ILE A 403 20.04 33.53 -12.51
CA ILE A 403 20.62 32.82 -13.66
C ILE A 403 19.51 32.05 -14.38
N THR A 404 19.44 32.16 -15.70
CA THR A 404 18.54 31.37 -16.54
C THR A 404 19.33 30.56 -17.55
N MET A 405 18.94 29.30 -17.78
CA MET A 405 19.59 28.45 -18.79
C MET A 405 18.60 27.55 -19.52
N ALA A 406 18.66 27.56 -20.86
CA ALA A 406 17.87 26.69 -21.72
C ALA A 406 18.78 25.81 -22.58
N GLY A 407 18.69 24.49 -22.38
CA GLY A 407 19.55 23.51 -23.04
C GLY A 407 21.01 23.53 -22.55
N GLY A 408 21.78 22.51 -22.93
CA GLY A 408 23.21 22.41 -22.62
C GLY A 408 23.54 21.57 -21.39
N THR A 409 24.77 21.74 -20.89
CA THR A 409 25.33 20.90 -19.82
C THR A 409 26.03 21.73 -18.75
N VAL A 410 25.78 21.43 -17.48
CA VAL A 410 26.48 22.05 -16.36
C VAL A 410 27.14 20.98 -15.51
N LYS A 411 28.46 21.08 -15.38
CA LYS A 411 29.28 20.25 -14.49
C LYS A 411 29.89 21.10 -13.39
N GLY A 412 29.57 20.78 -12.13
CA GLY A 412 30.18 21.38 -10.95
C GLY A 412 30.51 20.31 -9.92
N GLN A 413 31.78 20.13 -9.56
CA GLN A 413 32.17 19.04 -8.65
C GLN A 413 31.60 19.17 -7.23
N LYS A 414 31.36 20.39 -6.73
CA LYS A 414 30.69 20.62 -5.44
C LYS A 414 29.17 20.65 -5.61
N SER A 415 28.70 21.51 -6.50
CA SER A 415 27.29 21.57 -6.87
C SER A 415 27.15 22.00 -8.33
N ALA A 416 26.31 21.33 -9.13
CA ALA A 416 26.09 21.79 -10.49
C ALA A 416 25.32 23.12 -10.47
N LEU A 417 24.30 23.23 -9.61
CA LEU A 417 23.57 24.47 -9.33
C LEU A 417 23.62 24.83 -7.83
N LEU A 418 23.90 26.09 -7.50
CA LEU A 418 23.89 26.61 -6.14
C LEU A 418 23.15 27.95 -6.04
N THR A 419 22.22 28.06 -5.09
CA THR A 419 21.61 29.35 -4.71
C THR A 419 21.73 29.63 -3.22
N GLU A 420 22.15 30.84 -2.89
CA GLU A 420 22.30 31.31 -1.51
C GLU A 420 21.77 32.74 -1.36
N ASN A 421 21.34 33.10 -0.15
CA ASN A 421 20.93 34.46 0.21
C ASN A 421 19.94 35.12 -0.76
N ALA A 422 18.87 34.43 -1.12
CA ALA A 422 17.82 34.90 -2.04
C ALA A 422 18.19 34.93 -3.54
N GLY A 423 19.21 34.17 -3.94
CA GLY A 423 19.52 33.92 -5.35
C GLY A 423 18.49 33.00 -6.03
N TYR A 424 18.33 33.16 -7.35
CA TYR A 424 17.37 32.40 -8.16
C TYR A 424 18.05 31.76 -9.38
N ILE A 425 17.81 30.47 -9.59
CA ILE A 425 18.24 29.75 -10.80
C ILE A 425 17.01 29.10 -11.43
N ASP A 426 16.84 29.27 -12.75
CA ASP A 426 15.73 28.73 -13.54
C ASP A 426 16.31 28.03 -14.78
N VAL A 427 16.09 26.73 -14.88
CA VAL A 427 16.71 25.89 -15.91
C VAL A 427 15.71 24.97 -16.61
N THR A 428 15.87 24.81 -17.92
CA THR A 428 15.01 23.97 -18.76
C THR A 428 15.84 23.10 -19.71
N ASP A 429 15.51 21.81 -19.82
CA ASP A 429 16.14 20.84 -20.72
C ASP A 429 17.68 20.73 -20.59
N ILE A 430 18.21 20.77 -19.36
CA ILE A 430 19.66 20.71 -19.11
C ILE A 430 20.15 19.37 -18.53
N THR A 431 21.42 19.04 -18.77
CA THR A 431 22.10 17.93 -18.08
C THR A 431 23.03 18.45 -16.98
N LEU A 432 22.84 17.96 -15.75
CA LEU A 432 23.61 18.31 -14.55
C LEU A 432 24.48 17.12 -14.11
N THR A 433 25.78 17.36 -13.87
CA THR A 433 26.76 16.33 -13.46
C THR A 433 27.72 16.82 -12.37
N THR A 434 28.22 15.93 -11.50
CA THR A 434 29.14 16.30 -10.40
C THR A 434 30.33 15.34 -10.19
N ASP A 435 30.64 14.46 -11.16
CA ASP A 435 31.69 13.42 -11.03
C ASP A 435 31.51 12.50 -9.81
N ASP A 436 30.28 12.22 -9.40
CA ASP A 436 29.93 11.43 -8.20
C ASP A 436 30.51 11.98 -6.88
N LYS A 437 30.79 13.28 -6.82
CA LYS A 437 31.35 13.94 -5.62
C LYS A 437 30.40 14.92 -4.94
N GLY A 438 29.43 15.45 -5.69
CA GLY A 438 28.68 16.65 -5.29
C GLY A 438 27.17 16.48 -5.30
N THR A 439 26.51 17.64 -5.33
CA THR A 439 25.05 17.78 -5.39
C THR A 439 24.58 18.30 -6.75
N GLY A 440 23.55 17.71 -7.35
CA GLY A 440 23.01 18.21 -8.62
C GLY A 440 22.50 19.65 -8.50
N ALA A 441 21.54 19.89 -7.62
CA ALA A 441 21.02 21.23 -7.34
C ALA A 441 20.88 21.49 -5.84
N LYS A 442 21.43 22.60 -5.36
CA LYS A 442 21.50 22.95 -3.94
C LYS A 442 20.97 24.36 -3.67
N SER A 443 19.93 24.47 -2.84
CA SER A 443 19.31 25.74 -2.46
C SER A 443 19.35 25.95 -0.95
N ILE A 444 19.96 27.06 -0.51
CA ILE A 444 20.21 27.32 0.91
C ILE A 444 19.69 28.69 1.34
N GLY A 445 18.92 28.71 2.42
CA GLY A 445 18.47 29.94 3.06
C GLY A 445 17.15 30.47 2.50
N GLN A 446 16.57 31.42 3.23
CA GLN A 446 15.27 31.98 2.90
C GLN A 446 15.30 32.71 1.54
N ASN A 447 14.22 32.53 0.76
CA ASN A 447 14.03 33.09 -0.58
C ASN A 447 15.00 32.62 -1.67
N SER A 448 15.99 31.77 -1.35
CA SER A 448 16.82 31.10 -2.37
C SER A 448 15.98 30.05 -3.11
N MET A 449 16.11 29.96 -4.43
CA MET A 449 15.20 29.16 -5.23
C MET A 449 15.86 28.58 -6.49
N ILE A 450 15.61 27.30 -6.75
CA ILE A 450 15.97 26.63 -7.99
C ILE A 450 14.71 26.01 -8.61
N ASP A 451 14.40 26.40 -9.85
CA ASP A 451 13.35 25.77 -10.66
C ASP A 451 14.00 24.94 -11.78
N LEU A 452 13.63 23.64 -11.85
CA LEU A 452 14.07 22.71 -12.89
C LEU A 452 12.86 22.22 -13.71
N HIS A 453 12.95 22.35 -15.03
CA HIS A 453 11.83 22.08 -15.94
C HIS A 453 12.13 20.99 -16.98
N ASP A 454 11.05 20.43 -17.53
CA ASP A 454 11.00 19.55 -18.69
C ASP A 454 11.92 18.32 -18.58
N ASN A 455 12.85 18.11 -19.53
CA ASN A 455 13.68 16.91 -19.59
C ASN A 455 15.00 17.08 -18.83
N THR A 456 15.04 17.94 -17.82
CA THR A 456 16.26 18.17 -17.04
C THR A 456 16.71 16.88 -16.33
N THR A 457 17.98 16.50 -16.54
CA THR A 457 18.55 15.27 -15.96
C THR A 457 19.69 15.57 -15.00
N ILE A 458 19.67 14.95 -13.83
CA ILE A 458 20.78 14.94 -12.87
C ILE A 458 21.38 13.54 -12.87
N LYS A 459 22.70 13.44 -13.11
CA LYS A 459 23.43 12.16 -13.06
C LYS A 459 24.82 12.37 -12.46
N GLU A 460 25.52 11.28 -12.16
CA GLU A 460 26.89 11.32 -11.62
C GLU A 460 26.98 12.24 -10.38
N ALA A 461 26.06 12.03 -9.42
CA ALA A 461 25.95 12.82 -8.21
C ALA A 461 25.65 11.96 -6.98
N VAL A 462 26.13 12.40 -5.82
CA VAL A 462 25.84 11.75 -4.53
C VAL A 462 24.45 12.14 -4.05
N ILE A 463 24.12 13.43 -4.17
CA ILE A 463 22.80 13.98 -3.83
C ILE A 463 22.21 14.62 -5.07
N GLY A 464 20.96 14.31 -5.41
CA GLY A 464 20.29 14.89 -6.57
C GLY A 464 19.89 16.33 -6.30
N LEU A 465 18.94 16.49 -5.38
CA LEU A 465 18.41 17.78 -4.93
C LEU A 465 18.66 17.97 -3.42
N GLU A 466 19.10 19.15 -3.00
CA GLU A 466 19.30 19.49 -1.59
C GLU A 466 18.76 20.88 -1.26
N ALA A 467 17.69 20.96 -0.47
CA ALA A 467 17.06 22.20 -0.06
C ALA A 467 17.17 22.39 1.46
N LYS A 468 17.91 23.41 1.91
CA LYS A 468 18.26 23.64 3.32
C LYS A 468 17.81 24.98 3.84
N ASN A 469 17.45 25.03 5.13
CA ASN A 469 17.15 26.27 5.85
C ASN A 469 16.12 27.15 5.10
N ASN A 470 15.00 26.55 4.69
CA ASN A 470 13.93 27.16 3.89
C ASN A 470 14.28 27.57 2.44
N GLY A 471 15.40 27.09 1.89
CA GLY A 471 15.65 27.14 0.45
C GLY A 471 14.59 26.38 -0.34
N VAL A 472 14.31 26.81 -1.58
CA VAL A 472 13.28 26.21 -2.43
C VAL A 472 13.93 25.45 -3.58
N ILE A 473 13.46 24.24 -3.82
CA ILE A 473 13.69 23.51 -5.06
C ILE A 473 12.34 23.03 -5.62
N GLN A 474 12.07 23.35 -6.89
CA GLN A 474 10.97 22.78 -7.64
C GLN A 474 11.50 22.02 -8.85
N MET A 475 10.95 20.83 -9.10
CA MET A 475 11.29 20.06 -10.30
C MET A 475 10.01 19.50 -10.92
N THR A 476 9.78 19.84 -12.19
CA THR A 476 8.65 19.31 -12.98
C THR A 476 9.21 18.54 -14.18
N GLY A 477 8.98 17.23 -14.22
CA GLY A 477 9.56 16.34 -15.23
C GLY A 477 11.01 15.95 -14.92
N GLY A 478 11.65 15.25 -15.88
CA GLY A 478 13.07 14.91 -15.81
C GLY A 478 13.41 13.68 -14.96
N SER A 479 14.71 13.49 -14.73
CA SER A 479 15.23 12.33 -14.01
C SER A 479 16.43 12.64 -13.12
N ILE A 480 16.53 11.93 -12.00
CA ILE A 480 17.62 12.00 -11.04
C ILE A 480 18.23 10.61 -10.91
N THR A 481 19.53 10.47 -11.16
CA THR A 481 20.29 9.22 -11.01
C THR A 481 21.49 9.47 -10.10
N VAL A 482 21.48 8.86 -8.91
CA VAL A 482 22.42 9.20 -7.82
C VAL A 482 22.91 7.99 -7.05
N SER A 483 24.05 8.11 -6.38
CA SER A 483 24.62 7.05 -5.54
C SER A 483 24.17 7.10 -4.07
N GLY A 484 23.68 8.25 -3.59
CA GLY A 484 23.31 8.47 -2.18
C GLY A 484 21.83 8.79 -1.99
N THR A 485 21.45 10.05 -2.15
CA THR A 485 20.09 10.53 -1.86
C THR A 485 19.48 11.25 -3.05
N GLY A 486 18.26 10.88 -3.46
CA GLY A 486 17.57 11.49 -4.60
C GLY A 486 17.24 12.96 -4.34
N ALA A 487 16.44 13.23 -3.32
CA ALA A 487 16.09 14.58 -2.88
C ALA A 487 16.11 14.69 -1.34
N SER A 488 16.72 15.74 -0.82
CA SER A 488 16.88 15.98 0.63
C SER A 488 16.37 17.36 1.02
N PHE A 489 15.46 17.41 1.99
CA PHE A 489 14.90 18.63 2.57
C PHE A 489 15.22 18.65 4.06
N GLU A 490 16.04 19.61 4.49
CA GLU A 490 16.52 19.71 5.88
C GLU A 490 16.23 21.09 6.47
N ASN A 491 15.59 21.14 7.64
CA ASN A 491 15.17 22.40 8.28
C ASN A 491 14.37 23.30 7.32
N ASN A 492 13.37 22.71 6.66
CA ASN A 492 12.72 23.32 5.51
C ASN A 492 11.20 23.21 5.54
N LYS A 493 10.55 24.28 6.02
CA LYS A 493 9.09 24.39 6.12
C LYS A 493 8.45 25.09 4.92
N ASN A 494 9.21 25.29 3.85
CA ASN A 494 8.74 26.06 2.70
C ASN A 494 7.82 25.20 1.82
N ASP A 495 6.57 25.61 1.69
CA ASP A 495 5.51 24.92 0.95
C ASP A 495 5.69 24.95 -0.59
N LYS A 496 6.66 25.73 -1.06
CA LYS A 496 7.07 25.77 -2.46
C LYS A 496 7.94 24.58 -2.88
N ASN A 497 8.47 23.78 -1.94
CA ASN A 497 9.21 22.58 -2.29
C ASN A 497 8.29 21.51 -2.88
N LYS A 498 8.36 21.34 -4.20
CA LYS A 498 7.45 20.47 -4.97
C LYS A 498 8.20 19.70 -6.03
N LEU A 499 7.99 18.39 -6.06
CA LEU A 499 8.45 17.52 -7.14
C LEU A 499 7.22 16.96 -7.85
N GLU A 500 7.18 17.09 -9.18
CA GLU A 500 6.09 16.59 -10.02
C GLU A 500 6.64 15.81 -11.24
N ASN A 501 6.14 14.58 -11.46
CA ASN A 501 6.52 13.74 -12.60
C ASN A 501 8.02 13.43 -12.72
N VAL A 502 8.74 13.30 -11.59
CA VAL A 502 10.19 13.05 -11.56
C VAL A 502 10.47 11.55 -11.35
N VAL A 503 11.45 11.03 -12.10
CA VAL A 503 12.00 9.68 -11.89
C VAL A 503 13.32 9.77 -11.11
N ILE A 504 13.39 9.12 -9.95
CA ILE A 504 14.55 9.04 -9.08
C ILE A 504 15.04 7.59 -9.07
N ALA A 505 16.31 7.36 -9.41
CA ALA A 505 16.91 6.03 -9.48
C ALA A 505 18.32 6.01 -8.88
N SER A 506 18.74 4.84 -8.40
CA SER A 506 20.14 4.60 -8.04
C SER A 506 21.01 4.62 -9.30
N SER A 507 22.25 5.10 -9.17
CA SER A 507 23.27 5.04 -10.23
C SER A 507 23.76 3.61 -10.50
N SER A 508 23.49 2.68 -9.58
CA SER A 508 23.79 1.26 -9.72
C SER A 508 22.51 0.41 -9.59
N ASN A 509 22.39 -0.62 -10.41
CA ASN A 509 21.33 -1.63 -10.24
C ASN A 509 21.64 -2.60 -9.09
N ASP A 510 22.92 -2.83 -8.80
CA ASP A 510 23.37 -3.79 -7.79
C ASP A 510 23.46 -3.19 -6.38
N SER A 511 23.35 -1.86 -6.27
CA SER A 511 23.45 -1.15 -4.99
C SER A 511 22.32 -0.13 -4.89
N PRO A 512 21.35 -0.32 -3.98
CA PRO A 512 20.28 0.65 -3.79
C PRO A 512 20.85 1.96 -3.27
N MET A 513 20.19 3.08 -3.62
CA MET A 513 20.47 4.35 -2.98
C MET A 513 19.94 4.33 -1.53
N SER A 514 20.52 5.10 -0.62
CA SER A 514 20.10 5.07 0.79
C SER A 514 18.68 5.62 0.98
N VAL A 515 18.37 6.74 0.32
CA VAL A 515 17.06 7.39 0.41
C VAL A 515 16.62 7.98 -0.94
N GLY A 516 15.41 7.67 -1.39
CA GLY A 516 14.79 8.34 -2.54
C GLY A 516 14.47 9.81 -2.24
N VAL A 517 13.56 10.05 -1.31
CA VAL A 517 13.23 11.40 -0.81
C VAL A 517 13.27 11.45 0.72
N SER A 518 14.01 12.43 1.25
CA SER A 518 14.20 12.66 2.68
C SER A 518 13.62 14.00 3.12
N ALA A 519 12.86 14.01 4.21
CA ALA A 519 12.43 15.21 4.93
C ALA A 519 12.90 15.10 6.39
N ASP A 520 13.75 16.02 6.84
CA ASP A 520 14.37 15.97 8.17
C ASP A 520 14.34 17.33 8.89
N LYS A 521 14.31 17.30 10.22
CA LYS A 521 14.28 18.49 11.10
C LYS A 521 13.13 19.44 10.78
N GLU A 522 11.91 19.02 11.10
CA GLU A 522 10.68 19.80 10.93
C GLU A 522 10.41 20.24 9.48
N SER A 523 10.80 19.43 8.49
CA SER A 523 10.66 19.76 7.07
C SER A 523 9.29 19.38 6.49
N THR A 524 8.85 20.05 5.43
CA THR A 524 7.60 19.76 4.70
C THR A 524 7.86 19.60 3.21
N VAL A 525 7.35 18.52 2.60
CA VAL A 525 7.56 18.20 1.18
C VAL A 525 6.28 17.69 0.53
N ALA A 526 5.98 18.18 -0.68
CA ALA A 526 4.89 17.69 -1.51
C ALA A 526 5.42 16.98 -2.77
N LEU A 527 4.94 15.75 -2.99
CA LEU A 527 5.34 14.87 -4.08
C LEU A 527 4.13 14.49 -4.92
N LYS A 528 4.21 14.66 -6.24
CA LYS A 528 3.15 14.30 -7.17
C LYS A 528 3.69 13.42 -8.29
N ASN A 529 3.12 12.22 -8.43
CA ASN A 529 3.48 11.26 -9.47
C ASN A 529 5.00 11.00 -9.55
N ILE A 530 5.62 10.75 -8.39
CA ILE A 530 7.06 10.46 -8.30
C ILE A 530 7.31 8.98 -8.47
N THR A 531 8.38 8.62 -9.18
CA THR A 531 8.86 7.23 -9.27
C THR A 531 10.22 7.12 -8.62
N VAL A 532 10.34 6.34 -7.53
CA VAL A 532 11.61 5.98 -6.90
C VAL A 532 11.95 4.53 -7.25
N LYS A 533 13.17 4.27 -7.74
CA LYS A 533 13.65 2.93 -8.09
C LYS A 533 14.92 2.58 -7.36
N ASN A 534 14.99 1.37 -6.81
CA ASN A 534 16.17 0.82 -6.16
C ASN A 534 16.68 1.69 -5.00
N ALA A 535 15.85 1.88 -3.97
CA ALA A 535 16.23 2.56 -2.73
C ALA A 535 16.05 1.65 -1.53
N GLU A 536 16.89 1.80 -0.51
CA GLU A 536 16.66 1.17 0.80
C GLU A 536 15.37 1.76 1.41
N LYS A 537 15.30 3.10 1.44
CA LYS A 537 14.11 3.87 1.82
C LYS A 537 13.66 4.70 0.66
N ALA A 538 12.49 4.42 0.10
CA ALA A 538 11.97 5.27 -0.96
C ALA A 538 11.56 6.64 -0.41
N LEU A 539 11.00 6.67 0.80
CA LEU A 539 10.54 7.87 1.49
C LEU A 539 10.98 7.81 2.96
N PHE A 540 11.62 8.87 3.46
CA PHE A 540 12.06 8.98 4.84
C PHE A 540 11.67 10.33 5.45
N ALA A 541 10.81 10.33 6.47
CA ALA A 541 10.51 11.52 7.27
C ALA A 541 11.03 11.34 8.69
N ASN A 542 11.80 12.30 9.19
CA ASN A 542 12.39 12.28 10.53
C ASN A 542 12.29 13.64 11.24
N ASP A 543 12.32 13.61 12.58
CA ASP A 543 12.28 14.78 13.47
C ASP A 543 11.12 15.75 13.18
N ASN A 544 9.88 15.29 13.40
CA ASN A 544 8.63 16.06 13.20
C ASN A 544 8.42 16.59 11.77
N SER A 545 8.92 15.88 10.75
CA SER A 545 8.77 16.26 9.34
C SER A 545 7.46 15.73 8.74
N GLN A 546 7.01 16.32 7.64
CA GLN A 546 5.75 16.00 6.96
C GLN A 546 5.95 15.78 5.47
N MET A 547 5.45 14.67 4.94
CA MET A 547 5.43 14.41 3.50
C MET A 547 4.02 14.12 3.02
N THR A 548 3.61 14.78 1.94
CA THR A 548 2.35 14.52 1.24
C THR A 548 2.64 13.99 -0.16
N VAL A 549 2.11 12.83 -0.47
CA VAL A 549 2.34 12.12 -1.73
C VAL A 549 1.02 11.86 -2.44
N THR A 550 0.95 12.21 -3.72
CA THR A 550 -0.22 12.01 -4.59
C THR A 550 0.19 11.23 -5.84
N GLY A 551 -0.19 9.95 -5.89
CA GLY A 551 0.23 9.01 -6.93
C GLY A 551 1.73 8.70 -6.92
N GLY A 552 2.16 7.83 -7.85
CA GLY A 552 3.56 7.43 -8.01
C GLY A 552 3.87 6.02 -7.53
N SER A 553 5.14 5.63 -7.68
CA SER A 553 5.65 4.29 -7.37
C SER A 553 6.95 4.37 -6.59
N PHE A 554 7.04 3.66 -5.48
CA PHE A 554 8.12 3.77 -4.51
C PHE A 554 8.78 2.41 -4.29
N GLY A 555 9.94 2.23 -4.93
CA GLY A 555 10.80 1.05 -4.85
C GLY A 555 11.72 1.07 -3.63
N GLY A 556 11.19 0.82 -2.43
CA GLY A 556 11.89 0.85 -1.15
C GLY A 556 10.95 1.11 0.04
N GLU A 557 11.48 1.06 1.27
CA GLU A 557 10.68 1.27 2.50
C GLU A 557 10.15 2.72 2.59
N VAL A 558 8.92 2.90 3.07
CA VAL A 558 8.35 4.20 3.43
C VAL A 558 8.36 4.32 4.95
N GLN A 559 9.20 5.21 5.47
CA GLN A 559 9.49 5.28 6.90
C GLN A 559 9.23 6.67 7.50
N ALA A 560 8.41 6.72 8.55
CA ALA A 560 8.16 7.90 9.36
C ALA A 560 8.72 7.72 10.77
N LYS A 561 9.55 8.64 11.25
CA LYS A 561 10.24 8.55 12.55
C LYS A 561 10.09 9.82 13.40
N GLN A 562 10.15 9.68 14.72
CA GLN A 562 10.25 10.81 15.68
C GLN A 562 9.18 11.90 15.47
N GLY A 563 7.90 11.54 15.55
CA GLY A 563 6.79 12.50 15.40
C GLY A 563 6.47 12.92 13.96
N SER A 564 7.15 12.33 12.97
CA SER A 564 6.94 12.67 11.56
C SER A 564 5.71 12.02 10.95
N THR A 565 5.16 12.63 9.90
CA THR A 565 3.96 12.13 9.20
C THR A 565 4.20 11.95 7.71
N ILE A 566 3.68 10.86 7.14
CA ILE A 566 3.67 10.60 5.70
C ILE A 566 2.25 10.27 5.28
N THR A 567 1.70 11.04 4.33
CA THR A 567 0.37 10.81 3.76
C THR A 567 0.49 10.38 2.30
N LEU A 568 -0.04 9.21 1.96
CA LEU A 568 -0.03 8.61 0.63
C LEU A 568 -1.46 8.56 0.07
N ASN A 569 -1.70 9.24 -1.05
CA ASN A 569 -3.03 9.33 -1.69
C ASN A 569 -2.96 9.00 -3.19
N ASP A 570 -4.11 8.87 -3.84
CA ASP A 570 -4.25 8.74 -5.31
C ASP A 570 -3.51 7.53 -5.91
N ASN A 571 -3.73 6.34 -5.32
CA ASN A 571 -3.22 5.06 -5.82
C ASN A 571 -1.69 4.91 -5.84
N VAL A 572 -1.02 5.38 -4.78
CA VAL A 572 0.42 5.13 -4.56
C VAL A 572 0.73 3.63 -4.54
N ILE A 573 1.82 3.24 -5.20
CA ILE A 573 2.36 1.87 -5.16
C ILE A 573 3.64 1.86 -4.33
N VAL A 574 3.68 1.02 -3.30
CA VAL A 574 4.90 0.73 -2.53
C VAL A 574 5.35 -0.69 -2.84
N ALA A 575 6.56 -0.84 -3.38
CA ALA A 575 7.16 -2.11 -3.72
C ALA A 575 8.55 -2.19 -3.07
N SER A 576 8.68 -2.92 -1.97
CA SER A 576 9.89 -2.96 -1.15
C SER A 576 10.49 -4.36 -1.10
N GLU A 577 11.81 -4.44 -1.27
CA GLU A 577 12.58 -5.67 -1.02
C GLU A 577 12.80 -5.90 0.50
N ASN A 578 12.46 -4.92 1.34
CA ASN A 578 12.51 -5.00 2.80
C ASN A 578 11.07 -4.84 3.37
N ASP A 579 10.92 -4.01 4.41
CA ASP A 579 9.63 -3.62 4.97
C ASP A 579 8.92 -2.59 4.06
N GLY A 580 7.59 -2.61 4.04
CA GLY A 580 6.74 -1.73 3.22
C GLY A 580 6.56 -0.35 3.86
N LEU A 581 5.68 -0.27 4.85
CA LEU A 581 5.42 0.96 5.62
C LEU A 581 5.89 0.79 7.06
N HIS A 582 6.66 1.76 7.58
CA HIS A 582 7.23 1.71 8.93
C HIS A 582 7.06 3.02 9.69
N ALA A 583 6.26 3.00 10.76
CA ALA A 583 6.11 4.14 11.67
C ALA A 583 6.81 3.87 13.01
N ASN A 584 7.78 4.72 13.37
CA ASN A 584 8.63 4.54 14.55
C ASN A 584 8.69 5.79 15.44
N GLY A 585 8.18 5.67 16.66
CA GLY A 585 8.23 6.69 17.68
C GLY A 585 6.91 7.41 17.89
N GLU A 586 6.81 8.12 19.00
CA GLU A 586 5.58 8.79 19.41
C GLU A 586 5.13 9.81 18.36
N LYS A 587 3.85 9.79 18.02
CA LYS A 587 3.22 10.64 16.98
C LYS A 587 3.74 10.39 15.56
N ALA A 588 4.66 9.44 15.35
CA ALA A 588 5.03 9.05 13.99
C ALA A 588 3.84 8.37 13.32
N LYS A 589 3.42 8.85 12.15
CA LYS A 589 2.19 8.39 11.51
C LYS A 589 2.34 8.22 10.01
N ILE A 590 1.89 7.08 9.49
CA ILE A 590 1.70 6.88 8.05
C ILE A 590 0.20 6.74 7.78
N THR A 591 -0.32 7.48 6.80
CA THR A 591 -1.71 7.34 6.33
C THR A 591 -1.70 7.02 4.85
N MET A 592 -2.43 5.98 4.43
CA MET A 592 -2.54 5.58 3.03
C MET A 592 -4.01 5.41 2.64
N THR A 593 -4.43 6.11 1.58
CA THR A 593 -5.76 5.97 0.98
C THR A 593 -5.65 5.54 -0.49
N GLY A 594 -6.17 4.35 -0.82
CA GLY A 594 -5.99 3.76 -2.15
C GLY A 594 -4.60 3.21 -2.41
N GLY A 595 -4.41 2.53 -3.54
CA GLY A 595 -3.10 2.00 -3.97
C GLY A 595 -2.81 0.58 -3.48
N ASN A 596 -1.52 0.21 -3.46
CA ASN A 596 -1.04 -1.14 -3.13
C ASN A 596 0.27 -1.12 -2.34
N VAL A 597 0.46 -2.10 -1.45
CA VAL A 597 1.72 -2.36 -0.74
C VAL A 597 2.17 -3.78 -1.04
N ASN A 598 3.39 -3.94 -1.55
CA ASN A 598 4.03 -5.24 -1.77
C ASN A 598 5.42 -5.21 -1.13
N ALA A 599 5.61 -5.98 -0.06
CA ALA A 599 6.87 -6.05 0.67
C ALA A 599 7.40 -7.49 0.68
N LYS A 600 8.72 -7.68 0.71
CA LYS A 600 9.26 -9.03 0.93
C LYS A 600 9.32 -9.41 2.40
N GLU A 601 9.73 -8.49 3.27
CA GLU A 601 9.80 -8.77 4.72
C GLU A 601 8.44 -8.53 5.40
N THR A 602 8.09 -7.28 5.70
CA THR A 602 6.83 -6.95 6.40
C THR A 602 6.03 -5.87 5.68
N ALA A 603 4.72 -6.05 5.47
CA ALA A 603 3.92 -4.99 4.84
C ALA A 603 3.78 -3.75 5.74
N PHE A 604 3.48 -3.94 7.03
CA PHE A 604 3.26 -2.85 7.99
C PHE A 604 4.04 -3.07 9.29
N VAL A 605 4.88 -2.10 9.66
CA VAL A 605 5.72 -2.14 10.86
C VAL A 605 5.44 -0.93 11.75
N VAL A 606 5.21 -1.17 13.04
CA VAL A 606 5.08 -0.10 14.03
C VAL A 606 5.95 -0.35 15.25
N LYS A 607 6.53 0.73 15.78
CA LYS A 607 7.43 0.71 16.94
C LYS A 607 7.29 1.97 17.80
N ASP A 608 7.51 1.83 19.11
CA ASP A 608 7.63 2.94 20.07
C ASP A 608 6.47 3.97 20.02
N GLY A 609 5.23 3.51 19.78
CA GLY A 609 4.04 4.37 19.69
C GLY A 609 3.73 4.92 18.30
N GLY A 610 4.31 4.32 17.26
CA GLY A 610 3.99 4.64 15.86
C GLY A 610 2.58 4.21 15.46
N GLN A 611 2.01 4.93 14.49
CA GLN A 611 0.66 4.70 13.97
C GLN A 611 0.65 4.49 12.44
N ILE A 612 -0.11 3.51 11.97
CA ILE A 612 -0.40 3.35 10.53
C ILE A 612 -1.91 3.26 10.31
N ASP A 613 -2.45 4.16 9.48
CA ASP A 613 -3.86 4.18 9.08
C ASP A 613 -3.99 3.88 7.58
N ILE A 614 -4.62 2.76 7.24
CA ILE A 614 -4.82 2.29 5.87
C ILE A 614 -6.31 2.24 5.54
N LYS A 615 -6.68 2.80 4.39
CA LYS A 615 -8.05 2.85 3.92
C LYS A 615 -8.17 2.58 2.43
N ASP A 616 -9.10 1.72 2.04
CA ASP A 616 -9.50 1.50 0.64
C ASP A 616 -8.33 1.10 -0.30
N ILE A 617 -7.32 0.39 0.21
CA ILE A 617 -6.22 -0.11 -0.64
C ILE A 617 -6.66 -1.39 -1.36
N ALA A 618 -6.22 -1.59 -2.60
CA ALA A 618 -6.68 -2.74 -3.38
C ALA A 618 -6.08 -4.06 -2.88
N SER A 619 -4.83 -4.04 -2.41
CA SER A 619 -4.21 -5.16 -1.69
C SER A 619 -2.94 -4.75 -0.95
N ALA A 620 -2.68 -5.44 0.16
CA ALA A 620 -1.36 -5.51 0.80
C ALA A 620 -0.84 -6.95 0.72
N LYS A 621 0.43 -7.11 0.36
CA LYS A 621 1.11 -8.40 0.26
C LYS A 621 2.44 -8.36 0.99
N ALA A 622 2.76 -9.45 1.68
CA ALA A 622 4.07 -9.69 2.25
C ALA A 622 4.50 -11.15 2.08
N GLU A 623 5.80 -11.41 1.89
CA GLU A 623 6.30 -12.79 1.82
C GLU A 623 6.49 -13.41 3.22
N ARG A 624 6.98 -12.64 4.20
CA ARG A 624 7.29 -13.14 5.55
C ARG A 624 6.25 -12.76 6.61
N ASN A 625 5.97 -11.47 6.80
CA ASN A 625 5.05 -11.00 7.84
C ASN A 625 4.04 -9.98 7.29
N GLY A 626 2.77 -10.09 7.64
CA GLY A 626 1.79 -9.06 7.26
C GLY A 626 2.00 -7.77 8.06
N ILE A 627 1.92 -7.90 9.38
CA ILE A 627 1.99 -6.82 10.35
C ILE A 627 2.99 -7.17 11.44
N ARG A 628 3.89 -6.25 11.79
CA ARG A 628 4.83 -6.42 12.90
C ARG A 628 4.77 -5.27 13.90
N PHE A 629 4.53 -5.62 15.16
CA PHE A 629 4.66 -4.75 16.32
C PHE A 629 6.01 -5.05 16.98
N ASP A 630 6.94 -4.11 16.85
CA ASP A 630 8.30 -4.24 17.41
C ASP A 630 8.39 -3.73 18.85
N ASP A 631 9.32 -4.31 19.60
CA ASP A 631 9.56 -4.04 21.03
C ASP A 631 9.70 -2.54 21.33
N SER A 632 9.12 -2.11 22.45
CA SER A 632 9.04 -0.71 22.87
C SER A 632 9.89 -0.45 24.10
N GLN A 633 10.69 0.62 24.10
CA GLN A 633 11.56 0.96 25.24
C GLN A 633 10.82 1.70 26.37
N ASN A 634 9.53 2.05 26.21
CA ASN A 634 8.82 3.00 27.07
C ASN A 634 7.33 2.67 27.32
N ASP A 635 6.93 1.40 27.26
CA ASP A 635 5.53 0.94 27.42
C ASP A 635 4.50 1.62 26.48
N LYS A 636 4.96 2.25 25.41
CA LYS A 636 4.10 2.99 24.47
C LYS A 636 3.28 2.01 23.63
N THR A 637 2.01 2.34 23.42
CA THR A 637 1.13 1.53 22.57
C THR A 637 1.23 1.98 21.13
N SER A 638 1.64 1.08 20.24
CA SER A 638 1.60 1.27 18.79
C SER A 638 0.24 0.84 18.24
N GLU A 639 -0.21 1.47 17.15
CA GLU A 639 -1.56 1.26 16.62
C GLU A 639 -1.59 1.13 15.09
N ILE A 640 -2.36 0.18 14.59
CA ILE A 640 -2.63 0.01 13.16
C ILE A 640 -4.14 -0.05 12.94
N ASN A 641 -4.64 0.75 12.01
CA ASN A 641 -6.04 0.76 11.60
C ASN A 641 -6.15 0.37 10.12
N LEU A 642 -6.84 -0.73 9.82
CA LEU A 642 -7.12 -1.17 8.45
C LEU A 642 -8.63 -1.08 8.19
N THR A 643 -9.02 -0.34 7.16
CA THR A 643 -10.41 -0.24 6.70
C THR A 643 -10.49 -0.64 5.23
N ASN A 644 -11.41 -1.57 4.89
CA ASN A 644 -11.59 -2.06 3.52
C ASN A 644 -10.26 -2.48 2.87
N THR A 645 -9.52 -3.37 3.56
CA THR A 645 -8.15 -3.77 3.19
C THR A 645 -8.04 -5.29 3.15
N LYS A 646 -7.42 -5.82 2.09
CA LYS A 646 -7.07 -7.23 1.97
C LYS A 646 -5.57 -7.44 2.13
N LEU A 647 -5.15 -8.10 3.21
CA LEU A 647 -3.78 -8.46 3.52
C LEU A 647 -3.54 -9.95 3.24
N LEU A 648 -2.61 -10.26 2.33
CA LEU A 648 -2.24 -11.62 1.95
C LEU A 648 -0.78 -11.91 2.33
N VAL A 649 -0.57 -12.98 3.10
CA VAL A 649 0.74 -13.47 3.53
C VAL A 649 0.79 -14.99 3.28
N GLU A 650 1.15 -15.40 2.07
CA GLU A 650 0.91 -16.78 1.59
C GLU A 650 1.56 -17.87 2.45
N ASN A 651 2.80 -17.66 2.90
CA ASN A 651 3.60 -18.67 3.61
C ASN A 651 4.13 -18.18 4.96
N GLY A 652 3.58 -17.08 5.48
CA GLY A 652 4.13 -16.36 6.62
C GLY A 652 3.10 -16.04 7.68
N THR A 653 3.49 -15.17 8.62
CA THR A 653 2.65 -14.80 9.76
C THR A 653 1.88 -13.52 9.47
N GLY A 654 0.56 -13.52 9.63
CA GLY A 654 -0.29 -12.35 9.43
C GLY A 654 0.07 -11.22 10.39
N ILE A 655 0.21 -11.52 11.67
CA ILE A 655 0.48 -10.56 12.73
C ILE A 655 1.56 -11.10 13.67
N VAL A 656 2.63 -10.34 13.85
CA VAL A 656 3.72 -10.64 14.79
C VAL A 656 3.80 -9.53 15.84
N SER A 657 3.78 -9.91 17.12
CA SER A 657 4.07 -9.01 18.25
C SER A 657 5.30 -9.51 18.98
N THR A 658 6.34 -8.67 19.07
CA THR A 658 7.63 -9.05 19.67
C THR A 658 7.93 -8.32 20.98
N GLY A 659 8.76 -8.93 21.83
CA GLY A 659 9.29 -8.33 23.05
C GLY A 659 8.21 -7.97 24.07
N SER A 660 8.31 -6.77 24.64
CA SER A 660 7.32 -6.18 25.53
C SER A 660 6.45 -5.13 24.80
N SER A 661 6.22 -5.31 23.50
CA SER A 661 5.40 -4.38 22.71
C SER A 661 3.94 -4.35 23.18
N ASN A 662 3.41 -3.14 23.35
CA ASN A 662 1.97 -2.89 23.52
C ASN A 662 1.39 -2.53 22.14
N GLY A 663 0.43 -3.33 21.66
CA GLY A 663 -0.09 -3.19 20.28
C GLY A 663 -1.61 -3.21 20.20
N LYS A 664 -2.16 -2.35 19.35
CA LYS A 664 -3.57 -2.37 18.95
C LYS A 664 -3.68 -2.50 17.44
N LEU A 665 -4.45 -3.48 16.99
CA LEU A 665 -4.82 -3.65 15.59
C LEU A 665 -6.33 -3.56 15.47
N ASN A 666 -6.82 -2.58 14.71
CA ASN A 666 -8.25 -2.41 14.42
C ASN A 666 -8.51 -2.74 12.95
N LEU A 667 -9.43 -3.65 12.70
CA LEU A 667 -9.85 -4.08 11.37
C LEU A 667 -11.33 -3.77 11.19
N LYS A 668 -11.67 -3.11 10.09
CA LYS A 668 -13.05 -2.86 9.68
C LYS A 668 -13.23 -3.21 8.21
N ASP A 669 -14.22 -4.05 7.91
CA ASP A 669 -14.50 -4.49 6.53
C ASP A 669 -13.23 -5.06 5.84
N SER A 670 -12.35 -5.73 6.59
CA SER A 670 -10.99 -6.10 6.13
C SER A 670 -10.74 -7.60 6.22
N GLU A 671 -9.75 -8.08 5.46
CA GLU A 671 -9.40 -9.50 5.37
C GLU A 671 -7.91 -9.70 5.66
N ILE A 672 -7.57 -10.65 6.55
CA ILE A 672 -6.20 -11.14 6.73
C ILE A 672 -6.16 -12.62 6.38
N HIS A 673 -5.40 -12.95 5.34
CA HIS A 673 -5.13 -14.33 4.92
C HIS A 673 -3.66 -14.65 5.17
N ALA A 674 -3.39 -15.54 6.12
CA ALA A 674 -2.04 -15.98 6.46
C ALA A 674 -2.00 -17.47 6.80
N ASP A 675 -0.81 -18.08 6.72
CA ASP A 675 -0.56 -19.46 7.17
C ASP A 675 -0.70 -19.55 8.70
N THR A 676 -0.06 -18.61 9.40
CA THR A 676 -0.26 -18.34 10.83
C THR A 676 -0.88 -16.96 10.99
N LEU A 677 -2.06 -16.84 11.62
CA LEU A 677 -2.72 -15.53 11.79
C LEU A 677 -1.94 -14.63 12.74
N PHE A 678 -1.53 -15.17 13.90
CA PHE A 678 -0.95 -14.38 14.98
C PHE A 678 0.16 -15.13 15.71
N THR A 679 1.26 -14.44 16.02
CA THR A 679 2.32 -14.96 16.89
C THR A 679 2.81 -13.89 17.85
N LYS A 680 2.81 -14.21 19.16
CA LYS A 680 3.46 -13.41 20.20
C LYS A 680 4.79 -14.03 20.61
N ILE A 681 5.88 -13.29 20.41
CA ILE A 681 7.25 -13.70 20.72
C ILE A 681 7.76 -12.85 21.88
N ILE A 682 7.95 -13.44 23.07
CA ILE A 682 8.44 -12.75 24.27
C ILE A 682 9.79 -13.33 24.68
N SER A 683 10.80 -12.47 24.80
CA SER A 683 12.16 -12.83 25.22
C SER A 683 12.29 -12.93 26.75
N ASP A 684 11.50 -12.14 27.49
CA ASP A 684 11.60 -12.01 28.95
C ASP A 684 10.53 -12.80 29.72
N LYS A 685 10.95 -13.42 30.83
CA LYS A 685 10.08 -14.25 31.69
C LYS A 685 9.04 -13.46 32.51
N LYS A 686 8.99 -12.12 32.36
CA LYS A 686 8.08 -11.21 33.08
C LYS A 686 7.76 -10.01 32.20
N SER A 687 6.61 -10.00 31.54
CA SER A 687 6.15 -8.88 30.71
C SER A 687 4.67 -8.66 30.94
N ASP A 688 4.28 -7.43 31.29
CA ASP A 688 2.87 -7.00 31.38
C ASP A 688 2.33 -6.57 30.00
N SER A 689 3.05 -6.90 28.92
CA SER A 689 2.70 -6.47 27.56
C SER A 689 1.39 -7.06 27.08
N PHE A 690 0.59 -6.22 26.41
CA PHE A 690 -0.69 -6.64 25.84
C PHE A 690 -0.74 -6.42 24.33
N PHE A 691 -1.48 -7.30 23.66
CA PHE A 691 -1.88 -7.11 22.28
C PHE A 691 -3.41 -7.20 22.20
N THR A 692 -4.04 -6.27 21.48
CA THR A 692 -5.47 -6.29 21.21
C THR A 692 -5.74 -6.23 19.72
N LEU A 693 -6.44 -7.26 19.22
CA LEU A 693 -7.03 -7.27 17.90
C LEU A 693 -8.52 -6.98 18.02
N THR A 694 -8.99 -5.87 17.43
CA THR A 694 -10.41 -5.59 17.26
C THR A 694 -10.78 -5.76 15.79
N ALA A 695 -11.68 -6.69 15.49
CA ALA A 695 -12.14 -6.94 14.13
C ALA A 695 -13.65 -6.76 14.04
N GLU A 696 -14.09 -5.94 13.08
CA GLU A 696 -15.49 -5.64 12.79
C GLU A 696 -15.81 -5.97 11.32
N ASN A 697 -16.83 -6.80 11.08
CA ASN A 697 -17.22 -7.26 9.74
C ASN A 697 -16.03 -7.72 8.89
N SER A 698 -15.12 -8.48 9.49
CA SER A 698 -13.81 -8.81 8.91
C SER A 698 -13.60 -10.32 8.83
N LEU A 699 -12.67 -10.75 7.98
CA LEU A 699 -12.26 -12.15 7.83
C LEU A 699 -10.82 -12.34 8.31
N LEU A 700 -10.63 -13.28 9.23
CA LEU A 700 -9.32 -13.68 9.73
C LEU A 700 -9.08 -15.14 9.38
N GLN A 701 -7.95 -15.46 8.78
CA GLN A 701 -7.55 -16.83 8.47
C GLN A 701 -6.17 -17.15 9.03
N GLY A 702 -6.06 -18.32 9.65
CA GLY A 702 -4.82 -18.85 10.23
C GLY A 702 -4.96 -19.14 11.73
N GLU A 703 -4.04 -19.95 12.25
CA GLU A 703 -3.93 -20.25 13.68
C GLU A 703 -3.27 -19.11 14.48
N ALA A 704 -3.51 -19.08 15.80
CA ALA A 704 -2.94 -18.08 16.70
C ALA A 704 -2.03 -18.72 17.75
N ARG A 705 -0.85 -18.15 17.98
CA ARG A 705 0.12 -18.58 18.99
C ARG A 705 0.36 -17.46 19.99
N ASN A 706 -0.03 -17.70 21.24
CA ASN A 706 0.27 -16.80 22.34
C ASN A 706 1.39 -17.37 23.22
N ASN A 707 2.24 -16.49 23.75
CA ASN A 707 3.26 -16.87 24.73
C ASN A 707 2.63 -17.05 26.12
N ALA A 708 3.17 -17.97 26.92
CA ALA A 708 2.69 -18.28 28.27
C ALA A 708 2.68 -17.08 29.25
N ASN A 709 3.42 -16.00 28.96
CA ASN A 709 3.45 -14.77 29.75
C ASN A 709 2.79 -13.57 29.05
N GLY A 710 2.28 -13.74 27.82
CA GLY A 710 1.71 -12.65 27.04
C GLY A 710 0.20 -12.53 27.22
N LYS A 711 -0.30 -11.29 27.31
CA LYS A 711 -1.73 -11.00 27.25
C LYS A 711 -2.17 -10.69 25.83
N THR A 712 -2.99 -11.55 25.23
CA THR A 712 -3.51 -11.38 23.86
C THR A 712 -5.05 -11.42 23.89
N THR A 713 -5.68 -10.32 23.47
CA THR A 713 -7.14 -10.18 23.43
C THR A 713 -7.62 -10.10 21.98
N PHE A 714 -8.57 -10.96 21.62
CA PHE A 714 -9.28 -10.90 20.35
C PHE A 714 -10.73 -10.45 20.58
N ASP A 715 -11.07 -9.28 20.02
CA ASP A 715 -12.40 -8.68 20.03
C ASP A 715 -13.05 -8.81 18.65
N LEU A 716 -13.85 -9.86 18.46
CA LEU A 716 -14.52 -10.15 17.19
C LEU A 716 -15.97 -9.65 17.24
N LYS A 717 -16.32 -8.72 16.35
CA LYS A 717 -17.60 -7.98 16.35
C LYS A 717 -18.28 -8.00 14.98
N ASN A 718 -19.59 -7.88 14.97
CA ASN A 718 -20.43 -7.59 13.79
C ASN A 718 -20.09 -8.45 12.56
N ASN A 719 -20.53 -9.71 12.52
CA ASN A 719 -20.29 -10.66 11.42
C ASN A 719 -18.81 -10.96 11.13
N THR A 720 -17.91 -10.73 12.07
CA THR A 720 -16.51 -11.13 11.91
C THR A 720 -16.40 -12.66 11.91
N LYS A 721 -15.59 -13.19 10.99
CA LYS A 721 -15.31 -14.62 10.88
C LYS A 721 -13.83 -14.90 11.13
N TRP A 722 -13.53 -15.79 12.06
CA TRP A 722 -12.19 -16.36 12.22
C TRP A 722 -12.19 -17.82 11.75
N LEU A 723 -11.49 -18.07 10.65
CA LEU A 723 -11.23 -19.40 10.09
C LEU A 723 -9.87 -19.91 10.60
N ILE A 724 -9.91 -20.91 11.48
CA ILE A 724 -8.72 -21.54 12.03
C ILE A 724 -8.28 -22.66 11.10
N THR A 725 -7.08 -22.54 10.53
CA THR A 725 -6.49 -23.52 9.61
C THR A 725 -5.21 -24.09 10.20
N THR A 726 -4.83 -25.30 9.81
CA THR A 726 -3.53 -25.87 10.15
C THR A 726 -2.43 -25.20 9.34
N SER A 727 -1.38 -24.71 9.99
CA SER A 727 -0.22 -24.17 9.27
C SER A 727 0.46 -25.26 8.44
N THR A 728 0.92 -24.90 7.25
CA THR A 728 1.69 -25.78 6.36
C THR A 728 3.20 -25.58 6.45
N LYS A 729 3.67 -24.51 7.11
CA LYS A 729 5.07 -24.07 7.10
C LYS A 729 5.67 -23.74 8.47
N GLU A 730 4.91 -23.82 9.57
CA GLU A 730 5.41 -23.46 10.91
C GLU A 730 6.62 -24.30 11.32
N LYS A 731 7.59 -23.64 11.96
CA LYS A 731 8.87 -24.23 12.38
C LYS A 731 9.17 -23.94 13.84
N ASP A 732 9.98 -24.80 14.47
CA ASP A 732 10.58 -24.58 15.78
C ASP A 732 11.69 -23.51 15.73
N GLU A 733 12.28 -23.19 16.89
CA GLU A 733 13.35 -22.19 17.02
C GLU A 733 14.63 -22.60 16.24
N GLU A 734 14.83 -23.90 16.02
CA GLU A 734 15.92 -24.49 15.24
C GLU A 734 15.63 -24.56 13.73
N GLY A 735 14.43 -24.20 13.29
CA GLY A 735 14.01 -24.17 11.89
C GLY A 735 13.46 -25.49 11.32
N ASN A 736 13.20 -26.49 12.17
CA ASN A 736 12.55 -27.74 11.78
C ASN A 736 11.01 -27.58 11.79
N PRO A 737 10.26 -28.25 10.90
CA PRO A 737 8.80 -28.20 10.91
C PRO A 737 8.22 -28.71 12.24
N LEU A 738 7.27 -27.95 12.81
CA LEU A 738 6.54 -28.40 14.01
C LEU A 738 5.64 -29.60 13.69
N SER A 739 5.39 -30.42 14.71
CA SER A 739 4.45 -31.55 14.57
C SER A 739 3.06 -31.05 14.17
N ILE A 740 2.31 -31.85 13.40
CA ILE A 740 0.93 -31.49 12.97
C ILE A 740 0.00 -31.25 14.18
N THR A 741 0.25 -31.95 15.30
CA THR A 741 -0.43 -31.72 16.58
C THR A 741 -0.20 -30.31 17.12
N GLN A 742 1.03 -29.79 17.03
CA GLN A 742 1.34 -28.41 17.42
C GLN A 742 0.69 -27.42 16.44
N ARG A 743 0.84 -27.65 15.13
CA ARG A 743 0.27 -26.83 14.03
C ARG A 743 -1.25 -26.84 13.92
N SER A 744 -1.94 -27.62 14.74
CA SER A 744 -3.42 -27.67 14.80
C SER A 744 -3.95 -27.05 16.10
N ARG A 745 -3.06 -26.50 16.93
CA ARG A 745 -3.43 -25.80 18.16
C ARG A 745 -3.61 -24.30 17.88
N SER A 746 -4.42 -23.60 18.66
CA SER A 746 -4.43 -22.14 18.71
C SER A 746 -4.55 -21.69 20.16
N ASP A 747 -3.97 -20.55 20.50
CA ASP A 747 -3.89 -20.04 21.86
C ASP A 747 -4.13 -18.52 21.87
N VAL A 748 -5.11 -18.06 22.67
CA VAL A 748 -5.31 -16.64 23.00
C VAL A 748 -5.61 -16.48 24.50
N SER A 749 -5.44 -15.27 25.05
CA SER A 749 -5.72 -15.03 26.48
C SER A 749 -7.18 -14.74 26.74
N ILE A 750 -7.75 -13.79 25.98
CA ILE A 750 -9.13 -13.34 26.13
C ILE A 750 -9.78 -13.33 24.75
N LEU A 751 -10.97 -13.90 24.66
CA LEU A 751 -11.78 -13.92 23.44
C LEU A 751 -13.15 -13.31 23.72
N ASN A 752 -13.44 -12.21 23.05
CA ASN A 752 -14.74 -11.56 23.06
C ASN A 752 -15.40 -11.80 21.70
N LEU A 753 -16.45 -12.62 21.68
CA LEU A 753 -17.18 -13.05 20.50
C LEU A 753 -18.58 -12.40 20.48
N ASN A 754 -18.75 -11.34 19.69
CA ASN A 754 -20.00 -10.59 19.61
C ASN A 754 -20.57 -10.61 18.18
N ASP A 755 -21.75 -11.19 17.99
CA ASP A 755 -22.40 -11.32 16.67
C ASP A 755 -21.43 -11.88 15.61
N SER A 756 -20.56 -12.81 15.98
CA SER A 756 -19.40 -13.23 15.19
C SER A 756 -19.20 -14.74 15.25
N THR A 757 -18.45 -15.29 14.29
CA THR A 757 -18.34 -16.74 14.08
C THR A 757 -16.89 -17.22 14.08
N ILE A 758 -16.62 -18.30 14.81
CA ILE A 758 -15.37 -19.07 14.70
C ILE A 758 -15.66 -20.35 13.92
N VAL A 759 -14.79 -20.70 12.97
CA VAL A 759 -14.89 -21.92 12.18
C VAL A 759 -13.53 -22.60 12.19
N PHE A 760 -13.48 -23.86 12.64
CA PHE A 760 -12.34 -24.73 12.38
C PHE A 760 -12.43 -25.26 10.95
N ASP A 761 -11.35 -25.13 10.19
CA ASP A 761 -11.26 -25.68 8.84
C ASP A 761 -11.19 -27.21 8.89
N THR A 762 -11.30 -27.88 7.74
CA THR A 762 -11.26 -29.34 7.70
C THR A 762 -9.98 -29.90 8.34
N PRO A 763 -10.07 -30.97 9.16
CA PRO A 763 -8.91 -31.63 9.76
C PRO A 763 -7.84 -31.99 8.73
N THR A 764 -6.57 -31.86 9.11
CA THR A 764 -5.42 -32.14 8.23
C THR A 764 -4.67 -33.36 8.75
N GLU A 765 -4.41 -34.36 7.90
CA GLU A 765 -3.74 -35.62 8.30
C GLU A 765 -4.40 -36.27 9.54
N ASP A 766 -5.73 -36.33 9.57
CA ASP A 766 -6.55 -36.83 10.69
C ASP A 766 -6.37 -36.08 12.03
N HIS A 767 -5.73 -34.90 12.02
CA HIS A 767 -5.58 -34.04 13.17
C HIS A 767 -6.62 -32.93 13.18
N TYR A 768 -7.44 -32.96 14.21
CA TYR A 768 -8.46 -31.95 14.52
C TYR A 768 -7.84 -30.76 15.26
N HIS A 769 -8.50 -29.61 15.17
CA HIS A 769 -8.02 -28.37 15.76
C HIS A 769 -8.35 -28.27 17.25
N THR A 770 -7.51 -27.58 18.00
CA THR A 770 -7.79 -27.23 19.41
C THR A 770 -7.55 -25.75 19.64
N LEU A 771 -8.59 -25.01 20.04
CA LEU A 771 -8.48 -23.62 20.48
C LEU A 771 -8.43 -23.56 22.00
N HIS A 772 -7.32 -23.06 22.55
CA HIS A 772 -7.14 -22.76 23.96
C HIS A 772 -7.38 -21.28 24.25
N ILE A 773 -8.20 -21.01 25.26
CA ILE A 773 -8.47 -19.67 25.78
C ILE A 773 -8.01 -19.63 27.24
N GLY A 774 -7.44 -18.51 27.69
CA GLY A 774 -6.93 -18.34 29.06
C GLY A 774 -5.41 -18.51 29.18
N SER A 775 -4.69 -18.67 28.07
CA SER A 775 -3.23 -18.62 28.04
C SER A 775 -2.71 -17.27 28.56
N GLY A 776 -1.57 -17.24 29.26
CA GLY A 776 -1.01 -15.97 29.78
C GLY A 776 -1.43 -15.59 31.20
N LYS A 777 -2.23 -16.42 31.89
CA LYS A 777 -2.77 -16.16 33.25
C LYS A 777 -3.42 -14.77 33.40
N PRO A 778 -4.47 -14.46 32.63
CA PRO A 778 -5.12 -13.16 32.74
C PRO A 778 -5.77 -13.00 34.14
N ASP A 779 -5.52 -11.87 34.82
CA ASP A 779 -6.17 -11.50 36.11
C ASP A 779 -7.71 -11.26 36.00
N THR A 780 -8.32 -11.62 34.88
CA THR A 780 -9.74 -11.42 34.59
C THR A 780 -10.58 -12.57 35.09
N GLN A 781 -11.75 -12.29 35.67
CA GLN A 781 -12.70 -13.34 36.07
C GLN A 781 -13.18 -14.14 34.85
N ALA A 782 -13.62 -13.48 33.76
CA ALA A 782 -14.05 -14.13 32.52
C ALA A 782 -13.08 -13.92 31.34
N VAL A 783 -12.67 -15.02 30.71
CA VAL A 783 -11.71 -15.05 29.59
C VAL A 783 -12.37 -15.35 28.24
N TYR A 784 -13.58 -15.90 28.26
CA TYR A 784 -14.42 -16.11 27.08
C TYR A 784 -15.76 -15.40 27.28
N ASN A 785 -16.04 -14.41 26.45
CA ASN A 785 -17.25 -13.60 26.56
C ASN A 785 -18.03 -13.64 25.24
N ALA A 786 -19.23 -14.21 25.27
CA ALA A 786 -20.12 -14.29 24.12
C ALA A 786 -21.33 -13.35 24.27
N SER A 787 -21.72 -12.70 23.18
CA SER A 787 -22.94 -11.87 23.13
C SER A 787 -23.55 -11.88 21.73
N GLY A 788 -24.84 -11.57 21.65
CA GLY A 788 -25.56 -11.56 20.37
C GLY A 788 -25.63 -12.95 19.72
N ASP A 789 -25.43 -13.01 18.40
CA ASP A 789 -25.44 -14.22 17.58
C ASP A 789 -24.04 -14.88 17.48
N ALA A 790 -23.37 -15.04 18.62
CA ALA A 790 -22.05 -15.67 18.71
C ALA A 790 -22.10 -17.15 18.33
N LYS A 791 -21.24 -17.57 17.40
CA LYS A 791 -21.22 -18.93 16.84
C LYS A 791 -19.82 -19.55 16.83
N ILE A 792 -19.78 -20.86 17.02
CA ILE A 792 -18.58 -21.67 16.78
C ILE A 792 -18.95 -22.96 16.04
N SER A 793 -18.17 -23.34 15.03
CA SER A 793 -18.36 -24.56 14.25
C SER A 793 -17.24 -25.55 14.49
N PHE A 794 -17.59 -26.79 14.86
CA PHE A 794 -16.66 -27.89 15.13
C PHE A 794 -16.78 -28.98 14.06
N ASN A 795 -15.66 -29.56 13.66
CA ASN A 795 -15.61 -30.81 12.92
C ASN A 795 -15.63 -32.00 13.88
N VAL A 796 -16.43 -33.02 13.57
CA VAL A 796 -16.56 -34.25 14.36
C VAL A 796 -16.56 -35.45 13.43
N GLY A 797 -15.68 -36.42 13.67
CA GLY A 797 -15.60 -37.70 12.98
C GLY A 797 -16.70 -38.66 13.47
N SER A 798 -16.43 -39.38 14.57
CA SER A 798 -17.38 -40.30 15.21
C SER A 798 -17.76 -39.85 16.63
N VAL A 799 -18.99 -40.12 17.06
CA VAL A 799 -19.47 -39.82 18.43
C VAL A 799 -19.53 -41.05 19.36
N GLU A 800 -18.98 -42.19 18.92
CA GLU A 800 -19.11 -43.46 19.65
C GLU A 800 -18.07 -43.67 20.76
N SER A 801 -16.89 -43.05 20.65
CA SER A 801 -15.79 -43.32 21.58
C SER A 801 -16.02 -42.71 22.96
N SER A 802 -15.95 -43.55 24.01
CA SER A 802 -15.95 -43.08 25.40
C SER A 802 -14.57 -42.65 25.90
N ASP A 803 -13.49 -43.04 25.23
CA ASP A 803 -12.12 -42.71 25.62
C ASP A 803 -11.70 -41.38 25.00
N ILE A 804 -11.25 -40.43 25.81
CA ILE A 804 -10.95 -39.05 25.40
C ILE A 804 -9.82 -39.00 24.35
N THR A 805 -8.89 -39.97 24.38
CA THR A 805 -7.75 -40.04 23.46
C THR A 805 -8.12 -40.50 22.06
N ASP A 806 -9.23 -41.24 21.92
CA ASP A 806 -9.70 -41.80 20.65
C ASP A 806 -10.81 -40.92 20.01
N GLN A 807 -11.13 -39.77 20.61
CA GLN A 807 -12.16 -38.87 20.06
C GLN A 807 -11.59 -38.01 18.93
N GLU A 808 -12.21 -38.15 17.76
CA GLU A 808 -11.92 -37.44 16.52
C GLU A 808 -12.81 -36.20 16.42
N ASN A 809 -12.41 -35.11 17.07
CA ASN A 809 -13.16 -33.86 17.03
C ASN A 809 -12.30 -32.64 17.30
N ASP A 810 -12.76 -31.49 16.78
CA ASP A 810 -12.23 -30.20 17.17
C ASP A 810 -12.59 -29.88 18.63
N ARG A 811 -11.74 -29.12 19.32
CA ARG A 811 -11.91 -28.83 20.75
C ARG A 811 -11.77 -27.34 21.06
N LEU A 812 -12.56 -26.87 22.03
CA LEU A 812 -12.41 -25.57 22.68
C LEU A 812 -12.10 -25.79 24.16
N LEU A 813 -10.92 -25.39 24.60
CA LEU A 813 -10.45 -25.57 25.97
C LEU A 813 -10.29 -24.20 26.63
N ILE A 814 -11.07 -23.94 27.68
CA ILE A 814 -11.14 -22.62 28.33
C ILE A 814 -10.63 -22.71 29.76
N GLN A 815 -9.50 -22.06 30.02
CA GLN A 815 -8.92 -21.89 31.35
C GLN A 815 -9.34 -20.54 31.96
N GLY A 816 -10.53 -20.48 32.55
CA GLY A 816 -11.11 -19.29 33.19
C GLY A 816 -12.64 -19.27 33.11
N ASP A 817 -13.29 -18.21 33.60
CA ASP A 817 -14.77 -18.13 33.56
C ASP A 817 -15.28 -17.82 32.13
N VAL A 818 -16.48 -18.32 31.85
CA VAL A 818 -17.25 -18.09 30.63
C VAL A 818 -18.43 -17.18 30.94
N SER A 819 -18.72 -16.23 30.06
CA SER A 819 -19.89 -15.36 30.14
C SER A 819 -20.70 -15.39 28.83
N GLY A 820 -22.03 -15.39 28.96
CA GLY A 820 -22.95 -15.39 27.82
C GLY A 820 -23.23 -16.76 27.23
N THR A 821 -23.82 -16.79 26.03
CA THR A 821 -24.23 -18.01 25.33
C THR A 821 -23.68 -18.02 23.92
N THR A 822 -23.12 -19.16 23.50
CA THR A 822 -22.63 -19.40 22.13
C THR A 822 -23.41 -20.50 21.45
N ILE A 823 -23.76 -20.29 20.18
CA ILE A 823 -24.38 -21.30 19.34
C ILE A 823 -23.30 -22.21 18.75
N VAL A 824 -23.38 -23.48 19.07
CA VAL A 824 -22.51 -24.54 18.57
C VAL A 824 -23.11 -25.12 17.29
N SER A 825 -22.31 -25.16 16.24
CA SER A 825 -22.60 -25.87 14.99
C SER A 825 -21.62 -27.03 14.85
N VAL A 826 -22.09 -28.17 14.33
CA VAL A 826 -21.27 -29.37 14.15
C VAL A 826 -21.28 -29.74 12.68
N MET A 827 -20.08 -29.92 12.12
CA MET A 827 -19.83 -30.42 10.78
C MET A 827 -19.35 -31.86 10.92
N SER A 828 -20.16 -32.81 10.48
CA SER A 828 -19.86 -34.24 10.59
C SER A 828 -20.55 -34.98 9.44
N ASP A 829 -19.97 -36.08 8.99
CA ASP A 829 -20.67 -37.07 8.17
C ASP A 829 -21.09 -38.22 9.09
N PHE A 830 -22.27 -38.11 9.71
CA PHE A 830 -22.80 -39.11 10.65
C PHE A 830 -23.11 -40.49 10.02
N LYS A 831 -22.60 -40.75 8.81
CA LYS A 831 -22.79 -42.00 8.08
C LYS A 831 -22.00 -43.12 8.76
N ASP A 832 -22.73 -44.17 9.11
CA ASP A 832 -22.27 -45.41 9.74
C ASP A 832 -21.93 -45.33 11.24
N SER A 833 -22.78 -46.00 12.01
CA SER A 833 -22.68 -46.17 13.45
C SER A 833 -23.44 -47.46 13.78
N SER A 834 -22.69 -48.52 14.08
CA SER A 834 -23.17 -49.91 14.14
C SER A 834 -23.75 -50.30 15.52
N ASN A 835 -24.86 -51.04 15.52
CA ASN A 835 -25.32 -52.03 16.51
C ASN A 835 -25.06 -51.77 18.00
N ILE A 836 -25.39 -50.58 18.52
CA ILE A 836 -25.57 -50.40 19.97
C ILE A 836 -27.07 -50.52 20.28
N THR A 837 -27.44 -51.23 21.35
CA THR A 837 -28.81 -51.14 21.91
C THR A 837 -29.00 -49.75 22.51
N GLU A 838 -29.45 -48.80 21.68
CA GLU A 838 -29.50 -47.39 22.03
C GLU A 838 -30.72 -47.04 22.89
N ALA A 839 -30.46 -46.23 23.93
CA ALA A 839 -31.44 -45.82 24.92
C ALA A 839 -31.96 -44.40 24.64
N PHE A 840 -33.16 -44.11 25.14
CA PHE A 840 -33.75 -42.76 25.14
C PHE A 840 -33.04 -41.78 26.09
N ARG A 841 -31.97 -42.21 26.78
CA ARG A 841 -31.17 -41.44 27.74
C ARG A 841 -29.69 -41.82 27.63
N PRO A 842 -28.74 -40.91 27.95
CA PRO A 842 -27.32 -41.23 27.94
C PRO A 842 -26.98 -42.38 28.90
N SER A 843 -26.12 -43.31 28.46
CA SER A 843 -25.66 -44.45 29.27
C SER A 843 -24.69 -44.07 30.39
N SER A 844 -23.89 -43.01 30.20
CA SER A 844 -22.96 -42.46 31.19
C SER A 844 -22.59 -41.01 30.85
N ASN A 845 -21.97 -40.30 31.81
CA ASN A 845 -21.29 -39.02 31.55
C ASN A 845 -19.95 -39.18 30.79
N THR A 846 -19.64 -40.38 30.32
CA THR A 846 -18.49 -40.72 29.46
C THR A 846 -18.92 -41.22 28.08
N SER A 847 -20.18 -41.03 27.66
CA SER A 847 -20.70 -41.47 26.34
C SER A 847 -20.83 -40.27 25.36
N GLY A 848 -20.32 -40.31 24.13
CA GLY A 848 -20.31 -39.18 23.16
C GLY A 848 -18.92 -38.60 22.85
N VAL A 849 -18.79 -37.33 22.46
CA VAL A 849 -17.47 -36.63 22.31
C VAL A 849 -17.44 -35.27 23.01
N SER A 850 -16.33 -34.95 23.67
CA SER A 850 -16.11 -33.71 24.41
C SER A 850 -15.70 -32.59 23.45
N LEU A 851 -16.60 -31.63 23.19
CA LEU A 851 -16.31 -30.50 22.29
C LEU A 851 -15.71 -29.31 23.05
N ILE A 852 -16.19 -29.04 24.26
CA ILE A 852 -15.84 -27.83 25.01
C ILE A 852 -15.60 -28.18 26.47
N GLN A 853 -14.47 -27.73 27.01
CA GLN A 853 -14.17 -27.85 28.43
C GLN A 853 -13.86 -26.49 29.06
N VAL A 854 -14.36 -26.27 30.28
CA VAL A 854 -14.17 -25.02 31.03
C VAL A 854 -13.74 -25.31 32.45
N SER A 855 -12.58 -24.80 32.89
CA SER A 855 -12.12 -24.98 34.28
C SER A 855 -12.71 -23.96 35.26
N GLY A 856 -13.15 -22.80 34.76
CA GLY A 856 -13.82 -21.77 35.56
C GLY A 856 -15.34 -21.95 35.66
N LYS A 857 -16.04 -20.85 35.97
CA LYS A 857 -17.51 -20.81 36.00
C LYS A 857 -18.08 -20.86 34.59
N ALA A 858 -19.09 -21.69 34.39
CA ALA A 858 -19.97 -21.71 33.23
C ALA A 858 -21.39 -22.05 33.68
N ASP A 859 -22.36 -21.84 32.79
CA ASP A 859 -23.74 -22.28 32.94
C ASP A 859 -24.04 -23.42 31.96
N GLU A 860 -25.05 -24.24 32.25
CA GLU A 860 -25.49 -25.32 31.32
C GLU A 860 -25.85 -24.80 29.92
N ASN A 861 -26.23 -23.51 29.83
CA ASN A 861 -26.59 -22.83 28.58
C ASN A 861 -25.49 -21.92 28.03
N SER A 862 -24.25 -21.99 28.56
CA SER A 862 -23.11 -21.24 28.01
C SER A 862 -22.80 -21.64 26.57
N PHE A 863 -23.03 -22.92 26.24
CA PHE A 863 -22.90 -23.45 24.88
C PHE A 863 -24.13 -24.29 24.56
N LYS A 864 -24.76 -24.03 23.41
CA LYS A 864 -25.96 -24.76 22.98
C LYS A 864 -26.02 -24.95 21.48
N LEU A 865 -26.65 -26.03 21.04
CA LEU A 865 -27.01 -26.22 19.63
C LEU A 865 -28.16 -25.25 19.27
N ALA A 866 -28.18 -24.74 18.03
CA ALA A 866 -29.18 -23.75 17.60
C ALA A 866 -30.64 -24.19 17.85
N ASN A 867 -30.93 -25.48 17.62
CA ASN A 867 -32.25 -26.08 17.81
C ASN A 867 -32.32 -27.01 19.05
N GLY A 868 -31.32 -26.94 19.95
CA GLY A 868 -31.19 -27.84 21.12
C GLY A 868 -30.68 -29.25 20.79
N TYR A 869 -30.89 -29.72 19.56
CA TYR A 869 -30.31 -30.95 19.03
C TYR A 869 -29.98 -30.80 17.54
N ILE A 870 -29.12 -31.70 17.04
CA ILE A 870 -28.90 -31.94 15.62
C ILE A 870 -29.62 -33.24 15.29
N GLN A 871 -30.37 -33.26 14.20
CA GLN A 871 -31.00 -34.48 13.69
C GLN A 871 -30.58 -34.66 12.24
N GLU A 872 -30.11 -35.86 11.93
CA GLU A 872 -29.89 -36.26 10.55
C GLU A 872 -31.23 -36.59 9.89
N THR A 873 -31.44 -36.09 8.67
CA THR A 873 -32.69 -36.30 7.94
C THR A 873 -32.89 -37.79 7.68
N GLY A 874 -34.04 -38.34 8.12
CA GLY A 874 -34.37 -39.76 7.95
C GLY A 874 -33.75 -40.70 8.99
N SER A 875 -32.98 -40.17 9.95
CA SER A 875 -32.40 -40.93 11.06
C SER A 875 -33.29 -40.92 12.30
N PRO A 876 -33.44 -42.05 13.02
CA PRO A 876 -34.17 -42.09 14.30
C PRO A 876 -33.39 -41.48 15.47
N TYR A 877 -32.18 -40.97 15.19
CA TYR A 877 -31.24 -40.48 16.18
C TYR A 877 -31.18 -38.94 16.17
N ARG A 878 -31.03 -38.37 17.36
CA ARG A 878 -30.72 -36.95 17.60
C ARG A 878 -29.42 -36.84 18.39
N TYR A 879 -28.64 -35.81 18.10
CA TYR A 879 -27.41 -35.47 18.80
C TYR A 879 -27.65 -34.26 19.68
N ARG A 880 -27.38 -34.39 20.97
CA ARG A 880 -27.57 -33.32 21.97
C ARG A 880 -26.22 -32.92 22.56
N LEU A 881 -26.06 -31.62 22.80
CA LEU A 881 -24.95 -31.10 23.62
C LEU A 881 -25.39 -31.12 25.09
N THR A 882 -24.78 -32.00 25.88
CA THR A 882 -25.06 -32.16 27.31
C THR A 882 -23.93 -31.55 28.12
N ALA A 883 -24.25 -30.69 29.08
CA ALA A 883 -23.28 -30.04 29.95
C ALA A 883 -23.14 -30.80 31.27
N TYR A 884 -22.02 -31.45 31.52
CA TYR A 884 -21.67 -32.04 32.81
C TYR A 884 -20.77 -31.09 33.59
N GLY A 885 -20.96 -30.93 34.89
CA GLY A 885 -20.17 -29.96 35.65
C GLY A 885 -20.60 -29.79 37.11
N PRO A 886 -19.92 -28.93 37.87
CA PRO A 886 -20.08 -28.83 39.33
C PRO A 886 -21.49 -28.47 39.79
N THR A 887 -22.23 -27.70 38.98
CA THR A 887 -23.61 -27.30 39.27
C THR A 887 -24.60 -27.78 38.20
N SER A 888 -24.22 -28.78 37.39
CA SER A 888 -25.08 -29.35 36.36
C SER A 888 -26.17 -30.27 36.96
N SER A 889 -27.37 -30.14 36.43
CA SER A 889 -28.51 -31.04 36.61
C SER A 889 -28.28 -32.45 36.03
N TYR A 890 -27.32 -32.60 35.11
CA TYR A 890 -26.91 -33.89 34.54
C TYR A 890 -25.79 -34.58 35.34
N GLY A 891 -25.28 -33.92 36.39
CA GLY A 891 -24.22 -34.43 37.26
C GLY A 891 -22.83 -33.91 36.91
N ALA A 892 -21.85 -34.30 37.72
CA ALA A 892 -20.46 -33.86 37.57
C ALA A 892 -19.81 -34.43 36.29
N ALA A 893 -18.86 -33.66 35.73
CA ALA A 893 -17.98 -34.14 34.67
C ALA A 893 -17.08 -35.28 35.18
N ASN A 894 -16.68 -36.17 34.28
CA ASN A 894 -15.85 -37.32 34.64
C ASN A 894 -14.36 -36.96 34.58
N GLU A 895 -13.62 -37.19 35.67
CA GLU A 895 -12.19 -36.84 35.75
C GLU A 895 -11.32 -37.50 34.67
N THR A 896 -11.68 -38.70 34.20
CA THR A 896 -10.95 -39.39 33.12
C THR A 896 -11.07 -38.71 31.75
N GLN A 897 -11.98 -37.74 31.60
CA GLN A 897 -12.19 -36.99 30.36
C GLN A 897 -11.50 -35.61 30.38
N ASN A 898 -10.82 -35.25 31.46
CA ASN A 898 -10.29 -33.89 31.66
C ASN A 898 -9.04 -33.62 30.79
N LEU A 899 -9.10 -32.57 29.97
CA LEU A 899 -7.98 -32.08 29.13
C LEU A 899 -7.36 -30.77 29.64
N LEU A 900 -7.86 -30.21 30.75
CA LEU A 900 -7.43 -28.91 31.31
C LEU A 900 -6.33 -29.04 32.39
N GLY A 901 -6.13 -30.23 32.98
CA GLY A 901 -5.07 -30.53 33.96
C GLY A 901 -5.55 -31.37 35.17
N GLU A 902 -4.62 -31.84 36.02
CA GLU A 902 -4.94 -32.64 37.22
C GLU A 902 -5.63 -31.81 38.33
N ASN A 903 -6.63 -32.39 38.99
CA ASN A 903 -7.35 -31.85 40.17
C ASN A 903 -8.23 -30.59 39.97
N GLU A 904 -8.63 -30.26 38.75
CA GLU A 904 -9.60 -29.19 38.50
C GLU A 904 -11.04 -29.72 38.37
N THR A 905 -11.99 -29.13 39.11
CA THR A 905 -13.41 -29.30 38.81
C THR A 905 -13.74 -28.53 37.54
N PHE A 906 -14.31 -29.18 36.53
CA PHE A 906 -14.51 -28.59 35.22
C PHE A 906 -15.91 -28.86 34.67
N TRP A 907 -16.31 -28.07 33.67
CA TRP A 907 -17.46 -28.34 32.82
C TRP A 907 -17.03 -29.06 31.55
N ASP A 908 -17.78 -30.08 31.15
CA ASP A 908 -17.64 -30.83 29.91
C ASP A 908 -18.94 -30.73 29.11
N PHE A 909 -18.91 -30.02 27.98
CA PHE A 909 -20.03 -29.93 27.05
C PHE A 909 -19.83 -30.96 25.94
N ARG A 910 -20.61 -32.03 26.04
CA ARG A 910 -20.41 -33.26 25.29
C ARG A 910 -21.52 -33.50 24.28
N LEU A 911 -21.16 -33.81 23.04
CA LEU A 911 -22.12 -34.19 22.00
C LEU A 911 -22.46 -35.69 22.13
N GLN A 912 -23.73 -36.01 22.34
CA GLN A 912 -24.19 -37.37 22.61
C GLN A 912 -25.33 -37.78 21.67
N LYS A 913 -25.28 -39.02 21.15
CA LYS A 913 -26.33 -39.64 20.34
C LYS A 913 -27.47 -40.17 21.23
N LEU A 914 -28.71 -39.89 20.87
CA LEU A 914 -29.93 -40.28 21.60
C LEU A 914 -31.04 -40.67 20.61
N VAL A 915 -31.96 -41.55 21.02
CA VAL A 915 -33.15 -41.89 20.21
C VAL A 915 -34.20 -40.77 20.27
N LEU A 916 -34.86 -40.49 19.14
CA LEU A 916 -35.96 -39.51 19.06
C LEU A 916 -37.16 -39.92 19.93
N PRO A 917 -37.80 -38.99 20.66
CA PRO A 917 -38.88 -39.30 21.60
C PRO A 917 -40.12 -39.91 20.93
N GLN A 918 -40.42 -39.58 19.67
CA GLN A 918 -41.56 -40.17 18.94
C GLN A 918 -41.42 -41.67 18.69
N VAL A 919 -40.20 -42.22 18.64
CA VAL A 919 -39.95 -43.64 18.38
C VAL A 919 -40.63 -44.52 19.42
N ALA A 920 -40.66 -44.10 20.69
CA ALA A 920 -41.37 -44.80 21.75
C ALA A 920 -42.88 -44.91 21.49
N SER A 921 -43.48 -43.89 20.88
CA SER A 921 -44.91 -43.94 20.52
C SER A 921 -45.16 -44.91 19.36
N TYR A 922 -44.28 -44.98 18.37
CA TYR A 922 -44.39 -45.94 17.27
C TYR A 922 -44.22 -47.39 17.75
N LEU A 923 -43.27 -47.64 18.66
CA LEU A 923 -43.05 -48.97 19.26
C LEU A 923 -44.24 -49.44 20.10
N ALA A 924 -44.89 -48.54 20.83
CA ALA A 924 -46.05 -48.89 21.65
C ALA A 924 -47.35 -49.07 20.83
N LEU A 925 -47.41 -48.53 19.61
CA LEU A 925 -48.65 -48.40 18.84
C LEU A 925 -49.28 -49.76 18.47
N PRO A 926 -48.58 -50.75 17.88
CA PRO A 926 -49.18 -52.03 17.51
C PRO A 926 -49.79 -52.76 18.71
N ASN A 927 -49.03 -52.85 19.81
CA ASN A 927 -49.47 -53.49 21.05
C ASN A 927 -50.70 -52.82 21.66
N ALA A 928 -50.80 -51.50 21.57
CA ALA A 928 -51.97 -50.78 22.04
C ALA A 928 -53.21 -50.99 21.15
N LEU A 929 -53.05 -51.07 19.82
CA LEU A 929 -54.14 -51.38 18.90
C LEU A 929 -54.64 -52.82 19.10
N PHE A 930 -53.75 -53.80 19.25
CA PHE A 930 -54.11 -55.18 19.57
C PHE A 930 -54.83 -55.30 20.92
N TYR A 931 -54.39 -54.55 21.93
CA TYR A 931 -55.07 -54.50 23.22
C TYR A 931 -56.50 -53.93 23.07
N ALA A 932 -56.67 -52.84 22.33
CA ALA A 932 -57.98 -52.27 22.07
C ALA A 932 -58.92 -53.24 21.31
N GLY A 933 -58.41 -54.02 20.35
CA GLY A 933 -59.19 -55.06 19.67
C GLY A 933 -59.56 -56.23 20.57
N PHE A 934 -58.65 -56.66 21.45
CA PHE A 934 -58.98 -57.64 22.47
C PHE A 934 -60.12 -57.16 23.38
N ILE A 935 -60.07 -55.92 23.86
CA ILE A 935 -61.11 -55.36 24.74
C ILE A 935 -62.46 -55.34 24.01
N ASP A 936 -62.50 -54.92 22.74
CA ASP A 936 -63.73 -54.98 21.94
C ASP A 936 -64.29 -56.38 21.84
N MET A 937 -63.48 -57.37 21.46
CA MET A 937 -63.94 -58.74 21.31
C MET A 937 -64.40 -59.33 22.63
N ALA A 938 -63.69 -59.06 23.74
CA ALA A 938 -64.10 -59.50 25.07
C ALA A 938 -65.48 -58.95 25.45
N LYS A 939 -65.78 -57.68 25.11
CA LYS A 939 -67.09 -57.06 25.39
C LYS A 939 -68.18 -57.50 24.42
N GLN A 940 -67.85 -57.78 23.16
CA GLN A 940 -68.81 -58.31 22.18
C GLN A 940 -69.18 -59.77 22.47
N SER A 941 -68.20 -60.62 22.83
CA SER A 941 -68.46 -61.96 23.35
C SER A 941 -69.32 -61.92 24.63
N ALA A 942 -69.07 -60.97 25.54
CA ALA A 942 -69.90 -60.79 26.73
C ALA A 942 -71.34 -60.37 26.38
N SER A 943 -71.53 -59.49 25.39
CA SER A 943 -72.86 -59.10 24.90
C SER A 943 -73.62 -60.31 24.33
N LEU A 944 -72.97 -61.15 23.54
CA LEU A 944 -73.55 -62.38 23.00
C LEU A 944 -73.86 -63.40 24.12
N ALA A 945 -72.97 -63.54 25.11
CA ALA A 945 -73.21 -64.38 26.29
C ALA A 945 -74.41 -63.88 27.12
N ASN A 946 -74.57 -62.57 27.26
CA ASN A 946 -75.74 -61.96 27.91
C ASN A 946 -77.01 -62.17 27.09
N ALA A 947 -76.91 -62.17 25.76
CA ALA A 947 -78.03 -62.49 24.88
C ALA A 947 -78.52 -63.93 25.05
N ARG A 948 -77.60 -64.88 25.23
CA ARG A 948 -77.88 -66.29 25.53
C ARG A 948 -78.46 -66.50 26.93
N ALA A 949 -78.04 -65.71 27.92
CA ALA A 949 -78.55 -65.78 29.28
C ALA A 949 -80.03 -65.36 29.40
N THR A 950 -80.56 -64.57 28.45
CA THR A 950 -81.96 -64.11 28.45
C THR A 950 -82.96 -65.18 27.97
N THR A 951 -82.47 -66.28 27.41
CA THR A 951 -83.25 -67.41 26.87
C THR A 951 -83.63 -68.46 27.94
N MET A 952 -83.01 -68.41 29.13
CA MET A 952 -83.37 -69.29 30.26
C MET A 952 -84.60 -68.73 31.00
N GLY A 953 -85.79 -69.00 30.47
CA GLY A 953 -87.07 -68.75 31.17
C GLY A 953 -88.29 -68.40 30.31
N ILE A 954 -88.22 -68.53 28.97
CA ILE A 954 -89.36 -68.25 28.08
C ILE A 954 -89.88 -69.57 27.49
N GLN A 955 -91.14 -69.92 27.79
CA GLN A 955 -91.90 -70.94 27.08
C GLN A 955 -92.54 -70.31 25.83
N ASP A 956 -92.55 -71.07 24.73
CA ASP A 956 -93.12 -70.81 23.38
C ASP A 956 -92.37 -69.88 22.39
N ASN A 957 -91.94 -70.50 21.28
CA ASN A 957 -91.83 -70.07 19.87
C ASN A 957 -91.42 -68.64 19.42
N ASP A 958 -91.00 -67.73 20.29
CA ASP A 958 -90.61 -66.37 19.87
C ASP A 958 -89.11 -66.19 19.57
N LYS A 959 -88.83 -65.67 18.38
CA LYS A 959 -87.49 -65.29 17.88
C LYS A 959 -86.98 -64.10 18.72
N ILE A 960 -85.78 -64.22 19.32
CA ILE A 960 -85.17 -63.06 20.00
C ILE A 960 -84.79 -62.05 18.93
N LYS A 961 -85.31 -60.82 19.02
CA LYS A 961 -84.81 -59.65 18.28
C LYS A 961 -84.59 -58.51 19.26
N GLY A 962 -83.42 -57.89 19.21
CA GLY A 962 -83.14 -56.80 20.14
C GLY A 962 -81.94 -55.95 19.77
N PHE A 963 -81.99 -54.69 20.20
CA PHE A 963 -80.89 -53.76 20.09
C PHE A 963 -80.20 -53.60 21.44
N PHE A 964 -78.90 -53.37 21.45
CA PHE A 964 -78.15 -53.04 22.65
C PHE A 964 -77.27 -51.82 22.41
N LEU A 965 -77.00 -51.11 23.50
CA LEU A 965 -76.06 -49.99 23.56
C LEU A 965 -75.19 -50.21 24.80
N SER A 966 -73.87 -50.15 24.63
CA SER A 966 -72.94 -50.30 25.76
C SER A 966 -71.72 -49.41 25.58
N SER A 967 -71.22 -48.91 26.71
CA SER A 967 -69.97 -48.15 26.77
C SER A 967 -69.00 -48.85 27.70
N TYR A 968 -67.72 -48.84 27.33
CA TYR A 968 -66.67 -49.51 28.08
C TYR A 968 -65.35 -48.76 27.95
N GLY A 969 -64.50 -48.93 28.95
CA GLY A 969 -63.20 -48.29 28.98
C GLY A 969 -62.16 -49.16 29.68
N SER A 970 -60.90 -48.86 29.38
CA SER A 970 -59.74 -49.55 29.92
C SER A 970 -58.62 -48.56 30.19
N ILE A 971 -57.93 -48.75 31.32
CA ILE A 971 -56.70 -48.07 31.66
C ILE A 971 -55.64 -49.15 31.88
N ALA A 972 -54.58 -49.12 31.09
CA ALA A 972 -53.52 -50.11 31.12
C ALA A 972 -52.13 -49.45 31.04
N THR A 973 -51.11 -50.19 31.45
CA THR A 973 -49.70 -49.85 31.26
C THR A 973 -49.03 -50.96 30.47
N LEU A 974 -48.42 -50.61 29.35
CA LEU A 974 -47.50 -51.46 28.60
C LEU A 974 -46.09 -51.20 29.11
N SER A 975 -45.39 -52.23 29.56
CA SER A 975 -43.98 -52.11 29.95
C SER A 975 -43.08 -52.76 28.91
N SER A 976 -42.03 -52.03 28.51
CA SER A 976 -40.94 -52.52 27.68
C SER A 976 -39.81 -53.06 28.56
N GLN A 977 -39.25 -54.21 28.22
CA GLN A 977 -38.00 -54.67 28.83
C GLN A 977 -36.80 -54.23 28.01
N GLN A 978 -36.92 -54.24 26.68
CA GLN A 978 -35.81 -53.97 25.76
C GLN A 978 -35.36 -52.51 25.77
N TYR A 979 -36.31 -51.57 25.90
CA TYR A 979 -36.04 -50.13 25.84
C TYR A 979 -36.21 -49.41 27.19
N ALA A 980 -36.47 -50.17 28.25
CA ALA A 980 -36.56 -49.70 29.64
C ALA A 980 -37.54 -48.52 29.89
N TYR A 981 -38.63 -48.40 29.11
CA TYR A 981 -39.69 -47.41 29.33
C TYR A 981 -41.07 -48.05 29.50
N ASN A 982 -42.01 -47.28 30.05
CA ASN A 982 -43.42 -47.67 30.21
C ASN A 982 -44.31 -46.77 29.36
N THR A 983 -45.43 -47.29 28.86
CA THR A 983 -46.46 -46.51 28.15
C THR A 983 -47.80 -46.67 28.82
N ASN A 984 -48.43 -45.54 29.18
CA ASN A 984 -49.81 -45.53 29.61
C ASN A 984 -50.75 -45.67 28.40
N ILE A 985 -51.71 -46.58 28.48
CA ILE A 985 -52.77 -46.80 27.51
C ILE A 985 -54.10 -46.44 28.16
N ARG A 986 -54.92 -45.62 27.48
CA ARG A 986 -56.32 -45.41 27.86
C ARG A 986 -57.20 -45.64 26.65
N TYR A 987 -58.22 -46.48 26.81
CA TYR A 987 -59.14 -46.83 25.75
C TYR A 987 -60.58 -46.61 26.23
N ALA A 988 -61.42 -45.99 25.40
CA ALA A 988 -62.83 -45.77 25.70
C ALA A 988 -63.65 -45.98 24.43
N ALA A 989 -64.70 -46.78 24.53
CA ALA A 989 -65.51 -47.20 23.39
C ALA A 989 -66.99 -47.16 23.71
N THR A 990 -67.80 -46.89 22.68
CA THR A 990 -69.25 -47.05 22.70
C THR A 990 -69.66 -47.89 21.49
N GLN A 991 -70.49 -48.89 21.74
CA GLN A 991 -70.97 -49.79 20.70
C GLN A 991 -72.50 -49.88 20.73
N ALA A 992 -73.09 -49.97 19.56
CA ALA A 992 -74.51 -50.22 19.36
C ALA A 992 -74.67 -51.37 18.37
N GLY A 993 -75.56 -52.31 18.66
CA GLY A 993 -75.73 -53.49 17.84
C GLY A 993 -77.11 -54.08 17.91
N PHE A 994 -77.38 -54.97 16.96
CA PHE A 994 -78.59 -55.75 16.86
C PHE A 994 -78.26 -57.24 16.95
N THR A 995 -79.05 -57.99 17.71
CA THR A 995 -78.96 -59.45 17.82
C THR A 995 -80.31 -60.06 17.46
N ALA A 996 -80.29 -61.07 16.60
CA ALA A 996 -81.43 -61.94 16.33
C ALA A 996 -81.11 -63.40 16.66
N SER A 997 -82.15 -64.19 16.94
CA SER A 997 -82.04 -65.65 17.00
C SER A 997 -83.04 -66.36 16.10
N ALA A 998 -82.69 -67.57 15.67
CA ALA A 998 -83.54 -68.52 14.99
C ALA A 998 -83.35 -69.90 15.62
N GLN A 999 -84.45 -70.62 15.82
CA GLN A 999 -84.44 -71.98 16.37
C GLN A 999 -84.58 -72.98 15.24
N ASP A 1000 -83.69 -73.97 15.19
CA ASP A 1000 -83.79 -75.12 14.29
C ASP A 1000 -84.49 -76.26 15.04
N GLY A 1001 -85.29 -77.08 14.35
CA GLY A 1001 -86.15 -78.13 14.92
C GLY A 1001 -85.40 -79.26 15.66
N GLN A 1002 -84.07 -79.18 15.77
CA GLN A 1002 -83.18 -80.15 16.41
C GLN A 1002 -82.42 -79.54 17.62
N ASN A 1003 -83.15 -79.06 18.65
CA ASN A 1003 -82.58 -78.66 19.96
C ASN A 1003 -81.42 -77.63 19.92
N THR A 1004 -81.35 -76.81 18.88
CA THR A 1004 -80.25 -75.87 18.65
C THR A 1004 -80.78 -74.46 18.34
N THR A 1005 -80.21 -73.45 18.98
CA THR A 1005 -80.52 -72.03 18.73
C THR A 1005 -79.32 -71.35 18.07
N ILE A 1006 -79.57 -70.70 16.93
CA ILE A 1006 -78.58 -69.92 16.20
C ILE A 1006 -78.84 -68.44 16.48
N TYR A 1007 -77.82 -67.76 16.98
CA TYR A 1007 -77.77 -66.32 17.19
C TYR A 1007 -76.95 -65.69 16.07
N TRP A 1008 -77.37 -64.53 15.58
CA TRP A 1008 -76.57 -63.74 14.65
C TRP A 1008 -76.81 -62.26 14.91
N GLY A 1009 -75.83 -61.43 14.56
CA GLY A 1009 -75.97 -60.00 14.73
C GLY A 1009 -74.83 -59.18 14.17
N LEU A 1010 -75.03 -57.87 14.24
CA LEU A 1010 -74.09 -56.85 13.78
C LEU A 1010 -73.95 -55.77 14.85
N THR A 1011 -72.73 -55.30 15.07
CA THR A 1011 -72.40 -54.24 16.03
C THR A 1011 -71.49 -53.21 15.37
N GLY A 1012 -71.83 -51.93 15.51
CA GLY A 1012 -70.93 -50.82 15.20
C GLY A 1012 -70.29 -50.29 16.48
N THR A 1013 -68.99 -50.02 16.44
CA THR A 1013 -68.22 -49.48 17.57
C THR A 1013 -67.49 -48.20 17.14
N TYR A 1014 -67.62 -47.16 17.97
CA TYR A 1014 -66.73 -45.99 17.94
C TYR A 1014 -65.88 -45.97 19.21
N ALA A 1015 -64.58 -45.72 19.07
CA ALA A 1015 -63.69 -45.68 20.22
C ALA A 1015 -62.58 -44.64 20.09
N GLN A 1016 -62.01 -44.26 21.22
CA GLN A 1016 -60.81 -43.45 21.32
C GLN A 1016 -59.76 -44.18 22.15
N LEU A 1017 -58.53 -44.18 21.65
CA LEU A 1017 -57.33 -44.68 22.29
C LEU A 1017 -56.37 -43.53 22.52
N SER A 1018 -55.71 -43.51 23.67
CA SER A 1018 -54.58 -42.61 23.91
C SER A 1018 -53.37 -43.33 24.47
N LEU A 1019 -52.19 -42.91 24.01
CA LEU A 1019 -50.87 -43.47 24.32
C LEU A 1019 -50.01 -42.38 24.95
N SER A 1020 -49.30 -42.69 26.02
CA SER A 1020 -48.37 -41.75 26.65
C SER A 1020 -47.16 -42.50 27.20
N PRO A 1021 -46.03 -42.51 26.46
CA PRO A 1021 -44.75 -42.96 26.98
C PRO A 1021 -44.39 -42.18 28.26
N LYS A 1022 -43.76 -42.85 29.23
CA LYS A 1022 -43.32 -42.30 30.51
C LYS A 1022 -41.81 -42.17 30.54
N ASP A 1023 -41.34 -41.16 31.29
CA ASP A 1023 -39.92 -40.94 31.59
C ASP A 1023 -39.04 -40.72 30.33
N ILE A 1024 -39.66 -40.36 29.21
CA ILE A 1024 -39.00 -39.94 27.97
C ILE A 1024 -39.17 -38.43 27.84
N GLU A 1025 -38.04 -37.72 27.88
CA GLU A 1025 -37.98 -36.26 27.68
C GLU A 1025 -38.57 -35.90 26.31
N ASP A 1026 -39.33 -34.81 26.24
CA ASP A 1026 -40.05 -34.33 25.04
C ASP A 1026 -41.15 -35.26 24.48
N SER A 1027 -41.53 -36.34 25.20
CA SER A 1027 -42.68 -37.17 24.82
C SER A 1027 -44.02 -36.54 25.22
N GLU A 1028 -45.04 -36.71 24.37
CA GLU A 1028 -46.39 -36.13 24.56
C GLU A 1028 -47.46 -37.22 24.36
N LYS A 1029 -48.69 -36.95 24.84
CA LYS A 1029 -49.83 -37.87 24.68
C LYS A 1029 -50.32 -37.93 23.23
N SER A 1030 -50.31 -39.12 22.64
CA SER A 1030 -50.86 -39.41 21.31
C SER A 1030 -52.30 -39.91 21.39
N THR A 1031 -53.14 -39.62 20.38
CA THR A 1031 -54.57 -40.00 20.38
C THR A 1031 -55.04 -40.54 19.03
N LEU A 1032 -55.79 -41.64 19.05
CA LEU A 1032 -56.39 -42.28 17.87
C LEU A 1032 -57.87 -42.56 18.10
N ASN A 1033 -58.68 -42.42 17.05
CA ASN A 1033 -60.08 -42.81 17.03
C ASN A 1033 -60.25 -44.05 16.15
N LYS A 1034 -61.15 -44.95 16.54
CA LYS A 1034 -61.52 -46.16 15.80
C LYS A 1034 -62.99 -46.12 15.40
N TRP A 1035 -63.24 -46.59 14.18
CA TRP A 1035 -64.55 -47.02 13.72
C TRP A 1035 -64.48 -48.49 13.29
N SER A 1036 -65.37 -49.33 13.81
CA SER A 1036 -65.40 -50.75 13.42
C SER A 1036 -66.81 -51.31 13.34
N VAL A 1037 -66.95 -52.35 12.51
CA VAL A 1037 -68.16 -53.16 12.40
C VAL A 1037 -67.80 -54.61 12.69
N THR A 1038 -68.54 -55.25 13.60
CA THR A 1038 -68.39 -56.66 13.93
C THR A 1038 -69.65 -57.43 13.57
N ALA A 1039 -69.50 -58.48 12.77
CA ALA A 1039 -70.50 -59.52 12.59
C ALA A 1039 -70.23 -60.66 13.57
N TYR A 1040 -71.27 -61.19 14.18
CA TYR A 1040 -71.14 -62.33 15.09
C TYR A 1040 -72.24 -63.35 14.86
N SER A 1041 -71.90 -64.61 15.07
CA SER A 1041 -72.79 -65.76 15.01
C SER A 1041 -72.53 -66.63 16.24
N GLY A 1042 -73.56 -67.22 16.81
CA GLY A 1042 -73.44 -68.14 17.95
C GLY A 1042 -74.37 -69.33 17.75
N ILE A 1043 -73.91 -70.52 18.08
CA ILE A 1043 -74.72 -71.74 18.06
C ILE A 1043 -74.76 -72.26 19.49
N GLU A 1044 -75.95 -72.46 20.03
CA GLU A 1044 -76.16 -73.00 21.39
C GLU A 1044 -77.06 -74.23 21.32
N HIS A 1045 -76.57 -75.35 21.85
CA HIS A 1045 -77.34 -76.58 22.01
C HIS A 1045 -77.98 -76.63 23.41
N ASN A 1046 -79.14 -77.26 23.53
CA ASN A 1046 -79.86 -77.39 24.81
C ASN A 1046 -79.06 -78.10 25.92
N SER A 1047 -77.96 -78.80 25.61
CA SER A 1047 -77.01 -79.35 26.60
C SER A 1047 -76.19 -78.29 27.34
N GLY A 1048 -76.31 -77.02 26.97
CA GLY A 1048 -75.49 -75.92 27.49
C GLY A 1048 -74.17 -75.71 26.74
N PHE A 1049 -73.89 -76.52 25.71
CA PHE A 1049 -72.75 -76.33 24.82
C PHE A 1049 -73.00 -75.16 23.87
N TYR A 1050 -71.97 -74.33 23.64
CA TYR A 1050 -72.04 -73.28 22.65
C TYR A 1050 -70.73 -73.03 21.92
N MET A 1051 -70.86 -72.48 20.72
CA MET A 1051 -69.76 -71.97 19.90
C MET A 1051 -70.16 -70.60 19.34
N ASP A 1052 -69.38 -69.57 19.68
CA ASP A 1052 -69.52 -68.22 19.17
C ASP A 1052 -68.38 -67.89 18.21
N THR A 1053 -68.69 -67.24 17.09
CA THR A 1053 -67.73 -66.78 16.10
C THR A 1053 -67.97 -65.30 15.79
N LEU A 1054 -66.91 -64.50 15.86
CA LEU A 1054 -66.93 -63.05 15.64
C LEU A 1054 -65.91 -62.67 14.57
N PHE A 1055 -66.31 -61.80 13.66
CA PHE A 1055 -65.47 -61.19 12.64
C PHE A 1055 -65.63 -59.67 12.67
N SER A 1056 -64.53 -58.95 12.93
CA SER A 1056 -64.51 -57.50 13.01
C SER A 1056 -63.60 -56.90 11.94
N TYR A 1057 -64.08 -55.83 11.32
CA TYR A 1057 -63.30 -54.95 10.47
C TYR A 1057 -63.40 -53.52 10.98
N GLY A 1058 -62.27 -52.85 11.17
CA GLY A 1058 -62.22 -51.46 11.61
C GLY A 1058 -61.07 -50.67 11.01
N SER A 1059 -61.17 -49.36 11.13
CA SER A 1059 -60.14 -48.40 10.71
C SER A 1059 -59.82 -47.44 11.85
N TRP A 1060 -58.53 -47.13 12.02
CA TRP A 1060 -57.98 -46.21 13.00
C TRP A 1060 -57.48 -44.93 12.33
N LYS A 1061 -57.74 -43.80 12.97
CA LYS A 1061 -57.27 -42.48 12.54
C LYS A 1061 -56.91 -41.59 13.72
N GLY A 1062 -55.76 -40.93 13.66
CA GLY A 1062 -55.30 -40.06 14.73
C GLY A 1062 -53.92 -39.47 14.49
N ASN A 1063 -53.32 -38.93 15.56
CA ASN A 1063 -51.98 -38.35 15.51
C ASN A 1063 -51.08 -38.94 16.60
N ILE A 1064 -49.81 -39.09 16.25
CA ILE A 1064 -48.69 -39.24 17.18
C ILE A 1064 -48.14 -37.84 17.48
N SER A 1065 -47.85 -37.58 18.75
CA SER A 1065 -47.50 -36.24 19.26
C SER A 1065 -46.19 -36.27 20.07
N THR A 1066 -45.39 -35.23 19.93
CA THR A 1066 -44.25 -34.88 20.80
C THR A 1066 -44.43 -33.46 21.35
N ALA A 1067 -43.66 -33.10 22.39
CA ALA A 1067 -43.76 -31.79 23.05
C ALA A 1067 -43.51 -30.62 22.09
N ILE A 1068 -42.64 -30.84 21.09
CA ILE A 1068 -42.22 -29.83 20.10
C ILE A 1068 -43.24 -29.72 18.96
N ALA A 1069 -43.52 -30.81 18.24
CA ALA A 1069 -44.32 -30.75 17.02
C ALA A 1069 -45.83 -30.77 17.28
N LYS A 1070 -46.27 -31.20 18.46
CA LYS A 1070 -47.67 -31.45 18.88
C LYS A 1070 -48.47 -32.46 18.01
N ASN A 1071 -48.22 -32.54 16.71
CA ASN A 1071 -48.74 -33.51 15.74
C ASN A 1071 -47.59 -34.00 14.85
N THR A 1072 -46.71 -34.83 15.40
CA THR A 1072 -45.50 -35.34 14.76
C THR A 1072 -45.82 -36.26 13.58
N ALA A 1073 -46.79 -37.16 13.71
CA ALA A 1073 -47.20 -38.04 12.61
C ALA A 1073 -48.71 -38.22 12.56
N LYS A 1074 -49.25 -38.34 11.35
CA LYS A 1074 -50.65 -38.64 11.11
C LYS A 1074 -50.82 -40.11 10.78
N ILE A 1075 -51.67 -40.78 11.56
CA ILE A 1075 -52.12 -42.15 11.31
C ILE A 1075 -53.44 -42.07 10.56
N ASP A 1076 -53.47 -42.52 9.31
CA ASP A 1076 -54.67 -42.49 8.46
C ASP A 1076 -54.91 -43.87 7.81
N ASP A 1077 -56.15 -44.33 7.88
CA ASP A 1077 -56.63 -45.61 7.34
C ASP A 1077 -55.86 -46.87 7.79
N THR A 1078 -55.39 -46.92 9.04
CA THR A 1078 -54.83 -48.17 9.60
C THR A 1078 -55.96 -49.17 9.83
N LYS A 1079 -55.94 -50.28 9.10
CA LYS A 1079 -57.02 -51.27 9.13
C LYS A 1079 -56.75 -52.32 10.20
N MET A 1080 -57.83 -52.79 10.83
CA MET A 1080 -57.81 -53.84 11.84
C MET A 1080 -58.79 -54.93 11.46
N LEU A 1081 -58.29 -56.15 11.36
CA LEU A 1081 -59.04 -57.37 11.12
C LEU A 1081 -58.96 -58.26 12.34
N ILE A 1082 -60.11 -58.68 12.86
CA ILE A 1082 -60.17 -59.59 14.01
C ILE A 1082 -61.10 -60.75 13.69
N ALA A 1083 -60.61 -61.97 13.91
CA ALA A 1083 -61.42 -63.18 13.90
C ALA A 1083 -61.31 -63.84 15.28
N SER A 1084 -62.44 -64.20 15.89
CA SER A 1084 -62.44 -64.87 17.17
C SER A 1084 -63.48 -65.98 17.21
N THR A 1085 -63.12 -67.09 17.85
CA THR A 1085 -64.04 -68.18 18.14
C THR A 1085 -63.96 -68.52 19.62
N THR A 1086 -65.12 -68.61 20.27
CA THR A 1086 -65.26 -69.00 21.67
C THR A 1086 -66.08 -70.27 21.77
N ILE A 1087 -65.57 -71.27 22.48
CA ILE A 1087 -66.32 -72.45 22.86
C ILE A 1087 -66.56 -72.45 24.37
N GLY A 1088 -67.72 -72.91 24.80
CA GLY A 1088 -68.02 -73.01 26.22
C GLY A 1088 -69.14 -74.00 26.51
N GLN A 1089 -69.23 -74.37 27.78
CA GLN A 1089 -70.19 -75.36 28.27
C GLN A 1089 -70.80 -74.87 29.58
N LYS A 1090 -72.12 -74.74 29.65
CA LYS A 1090 -72.83 -74.36 30.88
C LYS A 1090 -73.16 -75.61 31.72
N PHE A 1091 -72.71 -75.64 32.97
CA PHE A 1091 -73.06 -76.67 33.95
C PHE A 1091 -73.94 -76.07 35.05
N THR A 1092 -75.19 -76.52 35.15
CA THR A 1092 -76.05 -76.20 36.29
C THR A 1092 -75.56 -76.95 37.53
N MET A 1093 -75.24 -76.21 38.59
CA MET A 1093 -74.77 -76.79 39.84
C MET A 1093 -75.95 -77.21 40.74
N GLY A 1094 -75.72 -78.10 41.71
CA GLY A 1094 -76.79 -78.62 42.60
C GLY A 1094 -77.54 -77.55 43.43
N THR A 1095 -77.02 -76.31 43.47
CA THR A 1095 -77.68 -75.17 44.09
C THR A 1095 -78.53 -74.40 43.06
N LYS A 1096 -79.83 -74.24 43.32
CA LYS A 1096 -80.77 -73.55 42.41
C LYS A 1096 -80.22 -72.19 41.93
N GLY A 1097 -80.17 -71.99 40.62
CA GLY A 1097 -79.71 -70.75 39.97
C GLY A 1097 -78.19 -70.55 39.94
N LEU A 1098 -77.37 -71.52 40.36
CA LEU A 1098 -75.90 -71.45 40.24
C LEU A 1098 -75.44 -72.19 38.97
N THR A 1099 -74.60 -71.56 38.16
CA THR A 1099 -74.07 -72.11 36.90
C THR A 1099 -72.59 -71.84 36.78
N PHE A 1100 -71.82 -72.86 36.42
CA PHE A 1100 -70.41 -72.73 36.06
C PHE A 1100 -70.25 -72.90 34.57
N GLU A 1101 -69.49 -72.01 33.95
CA GLU A 1101 -69.29 -71.95 32.50
C GLU A 1101 -67.80 -71.87 32.19
N PRO A 1102 -67.09 -73.01 32.06
CA PRO A 1102 -65.76 -73.02 31.45
C PRO A 1102 -65.85 -72.58 29.99
N GLN A 1103 -64.86 -71.79 29.58
CA GLN A 1103 -64.78 -71.20 28.25
C GLN A 1103 -63.32 -71.20 27.75
N ALA A 1104 -63.17 -71.43 26.46
CA ALA A 1104 -61.92 -71.24 25.75
C ALA A 1104 -62.18 -70.38 24.51
N GLN A 1105 -61.39 -69.35 24.32
CA GLN A 1105 -61.47 -68.42 23.20
C GLN A 1105 -60.12 -68.38 22.48
N LEU A 1106 -60.18 -68.54 21.17
CA LEU A 1106 -59.06 -68.29 20.28
C LEU A 1106 -59.38 -67.03 19.47
N MET A 1107 -58.40 -66.15 19.33
CA MET A 1107 -58.50 -64.90 18.61
C MET A 1107 -57.27 -64.70 17.74
N TYR A 1108 -57.49 -64.21 16.53
CA TYR A 1108 -56.46 -63.78 15.62
C TYR A 1108 -56.75 -62.34 15.21
N GLN A 1109 -55.74 -61.48 15.34
CA GLN A 1109 -55.82 -60.06 15.01
C GLN A 1109 -54.73 -59.74 13.98
N ARG A 1110 -55.05 -58.92 12.99
CA ARG A 1110 -54.10 -58.39 12.01
C ARG A 1110 -54.31 -56.90 11.86
N LEU A 1111 -53.22 -56.15 11.94
CA LEU A 1111 -53.19 -54.71 11.66
C LEU A 1111 -52.54 -54.52 10.29
N ILE A 1112 -53.02 -53.56 9.52
CA ILE A 1112 -52.45 -53.19 8.22
C ILE A 1112 -52.17 -51.70 8.29
N PHE A 1113 -50.88 -51.35 8.37
CA PHE A 1113 -50.43 -49.96 8.38
C PHE A 1113 -50.05 -49.52 6.97
N ASN A 1114 -50.38 -48.28 6.63
CA ASN A 1114 -49.68 -47.58 5.57
C ASN A 1114 -48.32 -47.14 6.13
N THR A 1115 -47.31 -47.02 5.27
CA THR A 1115 -46.06 -46.35 5.65
C THR A 1115 -46.37 -44.93 6.11
N ILE A 1116 -45.88 -44.56 7.28
CA ILE A 1116 -46.05 -43.24 7.87
C ILE A 1116 -44.81 -42.42 7.55
N LEU A 1117 -45.00 -41.17 7.14
CA LEU A 1117 -43.94 -40.17 7.09
C LEU A 1117 -44.26 -39.14 8.15
N ASP A 1118 -43.34 -38.92 9.08
CA ASP A 1118 -43.53 -37.97 10.16
C ASP A 1118 -42.99 -36.57 9.82
N ALA A 1119 -43.22 -35.62 10.73
CA ALA A 1119 -42.84 -34.21 10.59
C ALA A 1119 -41.32 -34.02 10.50
N ASP A 1120 -40.53 -34.99 10.95
CA ASP A 1120 -39.07 -34.97 10.88
C ASP A 1120 -38.53 -35.77 9.68
N ASN A 1121 -39.40 -36.05 8.69
CA ASN A 1121 -39.14 -36.88 7.51
C ASN A 1121 -38.67 -38.31 7.82
N LEU A 1122 -38.96 -38.82 9.01
CA LEU A 1122 -38.69 -40.21 9.36
C LEU A 1122 -39.71 -41.10 8.64
N LYS A 1123 -39.22 -42.07 7.88
CA LYS A 1123 -40.06 -43.08 7.24
C LYS A 1123 -40.28 -44.23 8.21
N ILE A 1124 -41.53 -44.42 8.61
CA ILE A 1124 -41.94 -45.47 9.55
C ILE A 1124 -42.75 -46.52 8.78
N ASP A 1125 -42.19 -47.72 8.69
CA ASP A 1125 -42.86 -48.89 8.16
C ASP A 1125 -43.07 -49.92 9.27
N ILE A 1126 -44.29 -49.94 9.79
CA ILE A 1126 -44.74 -50.90 10.81
C ILE A 1126 -45.11 -52.25 10.15
N GLY A 1127 -45.30 -52.28 8.82
CA GLY A 1127 -45.78 -53.46 8.11
C GLY A 1127 -47.21 -53.87 8.47
N GLU A 1128 -47.43 -55.18 8.55
CA GLU A 1128 -48.74 -55.76 8.81
C GLU A 1128 -48.73 -56.71 10.01
N PRO A 1129 -48.43 -56.20 11.23
CA PRO A 1129 -48.24 -57.05 12.38
C PRO A 1129 -49.50 -57.86 12.67
N SER A 1130 -49.31 -59.09 13.11
CA SER A 1130 -50.40 -60.00 13.45
C SER A 1130 -50.18 -60.61 14.82
N GLN A 1131 -51.25 -60.83 15.58
CA GLN A 1131 -51.17 -61.39 16.92
C GLN A 1131 -52.26 -62.43 17.10
N GLY A 1132 -51.86 -63.61 17.57
CA GLY A 1132 -52.78 -64.61 18.09
C GLY A 1132 -52.93 -64.51 19.60
N LEU A 1133 -54.12 -64.81 20.10
CA LEU A 1133 -54.43 -64.77 21.52
C LEU A 1133 -55.31 -65.97 21.89
N ALA A 1134 -54.90 -66.70 22.92
CA ALA A 1134 -55.69 -67.74 23.57
C ALA A 1134 -56.12 -67.26 24.95
N ARG A 1135 -57.41 -67.38 25.25
CA ARG A 1135 -58.00 -67.09 26.55
C ARG A 1135 -58.70 -68.35 27.05
N ILE A 1136 -58.27 -68.86 28.19
CA ILE A 1136 -58.84 -70.05 28.81
C ILE A 1136 -59.28 -69.67 30.22
N GLY A 1137 -60.54 -69.89 30.54
CA GLY A 1137 -61.08 -69.46 31.82
C GLY A 1137 -62.45 -70.02 32.10
N GLY A 1138 -63.12 -69.41 33.07
CA GLY A 1138 -64.47 -69.79 33.41
C GLY A 1138 -65.21 -68.70 34.14
N ARG A 1139 -66.53 -68.76 34.03
CA ARG A 1139 -67.46 -67.84 34.68
C ARG A 1139 -68.38 -68.60 35.62
N LEU A 1140 -68.42 -68.19 36.88
CA LEU A 1140 -69.38 -68.68 37.87
C LEU A 1140 -70.50 -67.66 38.02
N THR A 1141 -71.75 -68.03 37.71
CA THR A 1141 -72.91 -67.14 37.70
C THR A 1141 -73.97 -67.62 38.69
N LYS A 1142 -74.46 -66.72 39.55
CA LYS A 1142 -75.60 -66.93 40.45
C LYS A 1142 -76.77 -66.05 40.01
N THR A 1143 -77.84 -66.68 39.54
CA THR A 1143 -79.09 -66.04 39.15
C THR A 1143 -80.13 -66.13 40.27
N VAL A 1144 -80.72 -64.99 40.61
CA VAL A 1144 -81.80 -64.81 41.57
C VAL A 1144 -83.04 -64.35 40.81
N SER A 1145 -84.09 -65.19 40.81
CA SER A 1145 -85.37 -64.90 40.14
C SER A 1145 -86.38 -64.32 41.14
N ALA A 1146 -87.02 -63.19 40.80
CA ALA A 1146 -88.15 -62.62 41.54
C ALA A 1146 -89.48 -63.01 40.87
N LYS A 1147 -90.59 -63.09 41.63
CA LYS A 1147 -91.94 -63.23 41.02
C LYS A 1147 -92.18 -61.99 40.12
N SER A 1148 -92.71 -62.21 38.90
CA SER A 1148 -92.97 -61.24 37.81
C SER A 1148 -91.79 -60.87 36.86
N ASN A 1149 -91.35 -61.78 35.99
CA ASN A 1149 -90.45 -61.52 34.83
C ASN A 1149 -89.20 -60.65 35.08
N ARG A 1150 -88.68 -60.66 36.31
CA ARG A 1150 -87.49 -59.94 36.76
C ARG A 1150 -86.46 -60.92 37.31
N SER A 1151 -85.22 -60.80 36.87
CA SER A 1151 -84.10 -61.65 37.32
C SER A 1151 -82.81 -60.86 37.43
N MET A 1152 -81.99 -61.19 38.41
CA MET A 1152 -80.67 -60.60 38.61
C MET A 1152 -79.61 -61.70 38.71
N SER A 1153 -78.53 -61.56 37.97
CA SER A 1153 -77.41 -62.49 37.94
C SER A 1153 -76.14 -61.77 38.34
N PHE A 1154 -75.40 -62.37 39.29
CA PHE A 1154 -74.06 -61.94 39.67
C PHE A 1154 -73.08 -62.99 39.17
N TYR A 1155 -71.96 -62.57 38.58
CA TYR A 1155 -70.94 -63.50 38.14
C TYR A 1155 -69.52 -63.06 38.52
N GLY A 1156 -68.66 -64.04 38.76
CA GLY A 1156 -67.21 -63.87 38.81
C GLY A 1156 -66.57 -64.62 37.64
N LYS A 1157 -65.49 -64.07 37.08
CA LYS A 1157 -64.67 -64.68 36.03
C LYS A 1157 -63.20 -64.69 36.40
N VAL A 1158 -62.50 -65.74 35.98
CA VAL A 1158 -61.04 -65.82 35.98
C VAL A 1158 -60.61 -66.40 34.65
N ASP A 1159 -59.66 -65.74 34.00
CA ASP A 1159 -59.16 -66.11 32.68
C ASP A 1159 -57.62 -66.03 32.65
N LEU A 1160 -56.99 -67.09 32.15
CA LEU A 1160 -55.59 -67.09 31.74
C LEU A 1160 -55.51 -66.69 30.27
N ILE A 1161 -54.68 -65.69 29.96
CA ILE A 1161 -54.53 -65.14 28.62
C ILE A 1161 -53.08 -65.30 28.19
N LYS A 1162 -52.87 -65.85 26.99
CA LYS A 1162 -51.56 -65.99 26.36
C LYS A 1162 -51.62 -65.45 24.93
N THR A 1163 -50.75 -64.51 24.61
CA THR A 1163 -50.50 -64.07 23.23
C THR A 1163 -49.35 -64.86 22.60
N PHE A 1164 -49.37 -64.93 21.28
CA PHE A 1164 -48.36 -65.56 20.43
C PHE A 1164 -48.27 -64.84 19.08
N GLY A 1165 -47.09 -64.88 18.47
CA GLY A 1165 -46.79 -64.09 17.26
C GLY A 1165 -46.70 -62.59 17.54
N ASP A 1166 -46.53 -62.18 18.80
CA ASP A 1166 -46.44 -60.79 19.25
C ASP A 1166 -45.01 -60.23 19.29
N GLU A 1167 -44.08 -60.93 18.65
CA GLU A 1167 -42.70 -60.52 18.42
C GLU A 1167 -42.54 -60.24 16.93
N ASP A 1168 -42.47 -58.96 16.57
CA ASP A 1168 -42.28 -58.48 15.20
C ASP A 1168 -41.24 -57.35 15.22
N THR A 1169 -40.77 -56.94 14.04
CA THR A 1169 -39.90 -55.76 13.91
C THR A 1169 -40.60 -54.65 13.15
N ILE A 1170 -40.32 -53.41 13.54
CA ILE A 1170 -40.77 -52.23 12.82
C ILE A 1170 -39.56 -51.47 12.28
N GLN A 1171 -39.69 -50.86 11.11
CA GLN A 1171 -38.66 -50.02 10.52
C GLN A 1171 -39.00 -48.56 10.83
N VAL A 1172 -38.11 -47.88 11.55
CA VAL A 1172 -38.24 -46.47 11.94
C VAL A 1172 -36.92 -45.79 11.61
N GLY A 1173 -36.60 -45.67 10.32
CA GLY A 1173 -35.23 -45.33 9.85
C GLY A 1173 -34.18 -46.42 10.13
N ASP A 1174 -34.32 -47.17 11.22
CA ASP A 1174 -33.57 -48.35 11.64
C ASP A 1174 -34.54 -49.47 12.10
N THR A 1175 -34.05 -50.68 12.35
CA THR A 1175 -34.86 -51.84 12.76
C THR A 1175 -35.03 -51.90 14.28
N PHE A 1176 -36.28 -51.82 14.75
CA PHE A 1176 -36.62 -51.96 16.17
C PHE A 1176 -37.50 -53.19 16.40
N SER A 1177 -37.25 -53.93 17.49
CA SER A 1177 -38.07 -55.08 17.90
C SER A 1177 -39.26 -54.61 18.75
N LEU A 1178 -40.43 -55.22 18.57
CA LEU A 1178 -41.58 -55.00 19.46
C LEU A 1178 -41.49 -55.90 20.70
N ASP A 1179 -41.77 -55.35 21.89
CA ASP A 1179 -41.87 -56.18 23.10
C ASP A 1179 -43.11 -57.08 23.07
N PRO A 1180 -42.99 -58.38 23.40
CA PRO A 1180 -44.14 -59.26 23.50
C PRO A 1180 -45.04 -58.91 24.70
N THR A 1181 -46.34 -59.06 24.51
CA THR A 1181 -47.36 -58.87 25.56
C THR A 1181 -47.51 -60.11 26.46
N GLY A 1182 -47.15 -61.28 25.94
CA GLY A 1182 -46.98 -62.54 26.66
C GLY A 1182 -48.19 -63.05 27.47
N THR A 1183 -47.92 -63.55 28.68
CA THR A 1183 -48.93 -64.23 29.52
C THR A 1183 -49.48 -63.28 30.59
N SER A 1184 -50.80 -63.31 30.80
CA SER A 1184 -51.47 -62.53 31.84
C SER A 1184 -52.62 -63.30 32.50
N LEU A 1185 -52.93 -62.91 33.73
CA LEU A 1185 -54.08 -63.41 34.48
C LEU A 1185 -55.12 -62.29 34.61
N GLU A 1186 -56.36 -62.56 34.24
CA GLU A 1186 -57.49 -61.64 34.36
C GLU A 1186 -58.50 -62.17 35.37
N GLY A 1187 -58.90 -61.32 36.31
CA GLY A 1187 -59.99 -61.59 37.26
C GLY A 1187 -61.05 -60.49 37.15
N GLY A 1188 -62.33 -60.84 37.26
CA GLY A 1188 -63.39 -59.84 37.19
C GLY A 1188 -64.72 -60.28 37.77
N VAL A 1189 -65.59 -59.30 37.99
CA VAL A 1189 -66.95 -59.49 38.51
C VAL A 1189 -67.94 -58.68 37.70
N GLY A 1190 -69.16 -59.18 37.56
CA GLY A 1190 -70.21 -58.49 36.82
C GLY A 1190 -71.62 -58.83 37.28
N ILE A 1191 -72.55 -57.99 36.83
CA ILE A 1191 -73.96 -58.03 37.16
C ILE A 1191 -74.77 -57.94 35.86
N ASN A 1192 -75.81 -58.75 35.74
CA ASN A 1192 -76.81 -58.68 34.67
C ASN A 1192 -78.21 -58.67 35.30
N ALA A 1193 -79.04 -57.68 34.98
CA ALA A 1193 -80.37 -57.49 35.55
C ALA A 1193 -81.42 -57.32 34.46
N LYS A 1194 -82.42 -58.20 34.44
CA LYS A 1194 -83.64 -58.07 33.63
C LYS A 1194 -84.69 -57.32 34.44
N LEU A 1195 -85.00 -56.09 34.02
CA LEU A 1195 -85.89 -55.17 34.75
C LEU A 1195 -87.35 -55.29 34.29
N SER A 1196 -87.57 -55.67 33.02
CA SER A 1196 -88.89 -55.94 32.43
C SER A 1196 -88.78 -57.04 31.36
N GLN A 1197 -89.90 -57.43 30.72
CA GLN A 1197 -89.89 -58.37 29.61
C GLN A 1197 -88.96 -57.92 28.46
N ASN A 1198 -88.86 -56.61 28.24
CA ASN A 1198 -88.20 -56.03 27.08
C ASN A 1198 -86.87 -55.35 27.43
N PHE A 1199 -86.52 -55.15 28.71
CA PHE A 1199 -85.36 -54.32 29.09
C PHE A 1199 -84.42 -55.00 30.10
N SER A 1200 -83.11 -54.97 29.79
CA SER A 1200 -82.04 -55.49 30.67
C SER A 1200 -80.81 -54.58 30.71
N ILE A 1201 -80.10 -54.59 31.83
CA ILE A 1201 -78.86 -53.86 32.07
C ILE A 1201 -77.75 -54.84 32.44
N HIS A 1202 -76.53 -54.59 31.97
CA HIS A 1202 -75.33 -55.29 32.42
C HIS A 1202 -74.21 -54.32 32.81
N ALA A 1203 -73.36 -54.71 33.75
CA ALA A 1203 -72.13 -54.01 34.08
C ALA A 1203 -71.07 -54.99 34.59
N ASP A 1204 -69.79 -54.78 34.25
CA ASP A 1204 -68.68 -55.58 34.76
C ASP A 1204 -67.37 -54.79 34.89
N VAL A 1205 -66.54 -55.23 35.82
CA VAL A 1205 -65.18 -54.73 36.05
C VAL A 1205 -64.19 -55.90 36.09
N SER A 1206 -63.04 -55.74 35.45
CA SER A 1206 -61.95 -56.73 35.49
C SER A 1206 -60.58 -56.07 35.65
N TYR A 1207 -59.65 -56.80 36.23
CA TYR A 1207 -58.25 -56.43 36.33
C TYR A 1207 -57.37 -57.52 35.73
N ARG A 1208 -56.43 -57.12 34.88
CA ARG A 1208 -55.43 -57.96 34.23
C ARG A 1208 -54.06 -57.66 34.80
N GLN A 1209 -53.35 -58.71 35.19
CA GLN A 1209 -51.98 -58.65 35.64
C GLN A 1209 -51.07 -59.46 34.71
N LYS A 1210 -50.07 -58.81 34.10
CA LYS A 1210 -48.98 -59.50 33.39
C LYS A 1210 -48.17 -60.38 34.34
N LEU A 1211 -47.67 -61.52 33.84
CA LEU A 1211 -46.87 -62.48 34.61
C LEU A 1211 -45.37 -62.41 34.29
N GLN A 1212 -44.95 -61.56 33.35
CA GLN A 1212 -43.54 -61.30 33.02
C GLN A 1212 -43.18 -59.81 33.07
N LYS A 1213 -41.90 -59.47 32.87
CA LYS A 1213 -41.39 -58.09 32.96
C LYS A 1213 -42.01 -57.17 31.90
N ALA A 1214 -42.00 -57.62 30.64
CA ALA A 1214 -42.69 -56.95 29.53
C ALA A 1214 -44.19 -57.32 29.46
N GLY A 1215 -45.00 -56.44 28.87
CA GLY A 1215 -46.42 -56.70 28.60
C GLY A 1215 -47.39 -55.80 29.36
N ILE A 1216 -48.67 -56.18 29.35
CA ILE A 1216 -49.79 -55.29 29.68
C ILE A 1216 -50.48 -55.67 30.99
N SER A 1217 -50.57 -54.72 31.91
CA SER A 1217 -51.45 -54.79 33.09
C SER A 1217 -52.45 -53.63 33.07
N GLY A 1218 -53.68 -53.85 33.49
CA GLY A 1218 -54.71 -52.81 33.42
C GLY A 1218 -56.05 -53.21 34.04
N ALA A 1219 -56.93 -52.22 34.16
CA ALA A 1219 -58.31 -52.39 34.62
C ALA A 1219 -59.30 -52.02 33.52
N ASP A 1220 -60.35 -52.83 33.39
CA ASP A 1220 -61.42 -52.66 32.41
C ASP A 1220 -62.76 -52.47 33.11
N PHE A 1221 -63.60 -51.58 32.58
CA PHE A 1221 -64.96 -51.36 33.04
C PHE A 1221 -65.92 -51.34 31.84
N SER A 1222 -67.11 -51.90 32.00
CA SER A 1222 -68.18 -51.74 31.00
C SER A 1222 -69.56 -51.70 31.62
N ALA A 1223 -70.46 -50.99 30.97
CA ALA A 1223 -71.88 -50.98 31.27
C ALA A 1223 -72.70 -50.89 29.99
N GLY A 1224 -73.88 -51.49 29.97
CA GLY A 1224 -74.76 -51.42 28.82
C GLY A 1224 -76.19 -51.82 29.09
N ILE A 1225 -77.03 -51.45 28.15
CA ILE A 1225 -78.47 -51.69 28.16
C ILE A 1225 -78.85 -52.50 26.91
N ARG A 1226 -79.91 -53.30 27.02
CA ARG A 1226 -80.47 -54.05 25.91
C ARG A 1226 -81.98 -53.98 25.95
N TYR A 1227 -82.56 -53.75 24.77
CA TYR A 1227 -83.99 -53.75 24.53
C TYR A 1227 -84.36 -54.90 23.58
N GLN A 1228 -85.26 -55.78 24.00
CA GLN A 1228 -85.76 -56.93 23.26
C GLN A 1228 -87.24 -56.71 22.93
N PHE A 1229 -87.66 -57.05 21.71
CA PHE A 1229 -89.04 -56.89 21.23
C PHE A 1229 -89.60 -58.17 20.64
#